data_AF-A0A954VWY6-F1
#
_entry.id   AF-A0A954VWY6-F1
#
_cell.length_a   1.000
_cell.length_b   1.000
_cell.length_c   1.000
_cell.angle_alpha   90.00
_cell.angle_beta   90.00
_cell.angle_gamma   90.00
#
_symmetry.space_group_name_H-M   'P 1'
#
loop_
_entity.id
_entity.type
_entity.pdbx_description
1 polymer ?
#
loop_
_entity_poly.entity_id
_entity_poly.type
_entity_poly.pdbx_seq_one_letter_code
_entity_poly.pdbx_strand_id
1 'polypeptide(L)'
;MKKITQRSLSFDSLEARKMLSADGSIQPDFGDVLADRRHPADANIRPVGELRSGDDDPPQPILPDMFPWADETRGFIYDYVVQGNLLRFTTAFANKGEGDLELIGGDVISSDRRKVTQRVYFTDGSYQDLDAGEFTYHPGHAHIHFDGYAIYKLREKTADGQVGEVVATGGKISFCMVDVIRFDPEASGSKFGQCESDYQGVTAGWSDVYDRSLPDQWINISGLDDGDYFLEIISDPENQILESDETNNVAIVPVTIQGGPGQSADRFEVNNSFNTAYDLGTVSYRREDGLSIHNNLDVDYFKFTAVESGLMDVRLYFTHELGNLDFQIFDASRKLIRSAVTQSPTEAVQFEVTAEHSYFIQIFSSSSATNGYSVEVDGPGNVTTVVVPSQETPADIPDSSSQSAPGEVLETVVEGPDIILSDLNLLIDDLQHPFVSDLHIELTSPAGTTVTILTSAWEAGGAFLNGQGGFRNTILDDQSSTNLYTGELPFSGVYNIAGTNDLEHPLSVFNGESARGLWTLRISDWFEQDAGVLNAWSLMFTGEQIDLGDAYEINEDFPHAVDLRSLGFVELNELSIHSGLDRDFFRFNSKSNSPATVSVEFPISAGNLDVTIYDSNLEIVASGTSIEDNERLQWMAKKDELYYVEVFGVDRAINDYSLMIDLRIPGDFNQDGQVEFTDIAQLCSAIRNSGFVEEFDLNHDSLVDRGDMDHLVHQILETSYGDANLDGVFNSTDLTAIFQVGQYEDGIPNNSTWAGGDWNCDGEFDSSDLVLALQDGLYSEAATAAKLAFAAPAPVRSTSELNQLAGAKFATSTIASGQFWHRHVTQTLAPSTEPTATATGRQSALDRIVLNTGSQPLPISKLAAQVTRNTAQIDDYFATMDQNPLARPIL
;
A
#
# COMPACT_ATOMS: atom_id res chain seq x y z
N MET A 1 27.12 10.30 -61.39
CA MET A 1 28.44 9.86 -61.91
C MET A 1 29.23 9.24 -60.77
N LYS A 2 30.06 8.21 -61.03
CA LYS A 2 31.11 7.60 -60.14
C LYS A 2 30.74 7.38 -58.65
N LYS A 3 30.42 6.14 -58.21
CA LYS A 3 31.36 5.06 -57.81
C LYS A 3 32.40 5.46 -56.75
N ILE A 4 32.31 4.83 -55.57
CA ILE A 4 33.32 3.96 -54.91
C ILE A 4 32.57 2.97 -54.00
N THR A 5 33.22 1.87 -53.58
CA THR A 5 32.57 0.59 -53.19
C THR A 5 33.24 -0.02 -51.95
N GLN A 6 32.48 -0.66 -51.05
CA GLN A 6 32.81 -1.90 -50.30
C GLN A 6 31.57 -2.29 -49.47
N ARG A 7 30.83 -3.37 -49.82
CA ARG A 7 31.06 -4.81 -49.54
C ARG A 7 30.62 -5.25 -48.12
N SER A 8 29.36 -5.61 -48.01
CA SER A 8 28.87 -6.77 -47.25
C SER A 8 27.97 -7.60 -48.18
N LEU A 9 27.87 -8.91 -47.93
CA LEU A 9 27.16 -9.86 -48.81
C LEU A 9 25.76 -10.12 -48.27
N SER A 10 24.74 -9.92 -49.10
CA SER A 10 23.42 -10.52 -48.92
C SER A 10 23.38 -11.89 -49.61
N PHE A 11 22.52 -12.78 -49.12
CA PHE A 11 21.91 -13.81 -49.95
C PHE A 11 20.43 -13.94 -49.57
N ASP A 12 19.58 -13.90 -50.60
CA ASP A 12 18.13 -13.83 -50.46
C ASP A 12 17.52 -15.16 -50.02
N SER A 13 16.43 -15.09 -49.26
CA SER A 13 15.49 -16.20 -49.09
C SER A 13 14.63 -16.34 -50.35
N LEU A 14 14.48 -17.57 -50.87
CA LEU A 14 13.56 -17.86 -51.96
C LEU A 14 12.81 -19.18 -51.76
N GLU A 15 11.48 -19.05 -51.78
CA GLU A 15 10.45 -20.08 -52.00
C GLU A 15 10.45 -21.37 -51.16
N ALA A 16 9.63 -21.35 -50.11
CA ALA A 16 8.87 -22.54 -49.71
C ALA A 16 7.56 -22.65 -50.53
N ARG A 17 7.26 -23.82 -51.10
CA ARG A 17 5.86 -24.35 -51.22
C ARG A 17 5.76 -25.78 -51.76
N LYS A 18 4.84 -26.53 -51.11
CA LYS A 18 4.21 -27.82 -51.50
C LYS A 18 5.03 -29.11 -51.30
N MET A 19 4.62 -29.90 -50.30
CA MET A 19 3.74 -31.06 -50.56
C MET A 19 2.66 -31.16 -49.47
N LEU A 20 1.54 -31.79 -49.79
CA LEU A 20 0.36 -31.93 -48.94
C LEU A 20 -0.29 -33.29 -49.22
N SER A 21 -0.37 -34.15 -48.22
CA SER A 21 -1.19 -35.37 -48.16
C SER A 21 -1.57 -35.58 -46.69
N ALA A 22 -2.83 -35.66 -46.23
CA ALA A 22 -4.09 -36.19 -46.78
C ALA A 22 -4.47 -37.62 -46.32
N ASP A 23 -4.07 -38.07 -45.13
CA ASP A 23 -4.74 -39.17 -44.40
C ASP A 23 -4.65 -39.14 -42.85
N GLY A 24 -4.21 -38.06 -42.21
CA GLY A 24 -4.63 -37.69 -40.85
C GLY A 24 -4.44 -38.74 -39.73
N SER A 25 -3.29 -39.42 -39.67
CA SER A 25 -2.93 -40.32 -38.56
C SER A 25 -1.57 -39.99 -37.95
N ILE A 26 -1.50 -40.03 -36.62
CA ILE A 26 -0.33 -39.66 -35.81
C ILE A 26 0.68 -40.81 -35.76
N GLN A 27 1.96 -40.52 -36.01
CA GLN A 27 3.11 -41.27 -35.48
C GLN A 27 4.26 -40.28 -35.17
N PRO A 28 4.97 -40.43 -34.03
CA PRO A 28 6.17 -39.67 -33.73
C PRO A 28 7.42 -40.37 -34.26
N ASP A 29 8.24 -39.65 -35.03
CA ASP A 29 9.63 -39.98 -35.35
C ASP A 29 10.37 -38.70 -35.81
N PHE A 30 11.69 -38.77 -35.94
CA PHE A 30 12.65 -37.73 -36.34
C PHE A 30 13.18 -36.79 -35.25
N GLY A 31 14.01 -37.35 -34.37
CA GLY A 31 15.25 -36.66 -34.01
C GLY A 31 16.38 -37.10 -34.96
N ASP A 32 16.64 -36.34 -36.04
CA ASP A 32 17.83 -36.60 -36.89
C ASP A 32 18.27 -35.40 -37.77
N VAL A 33 18.80 -34.33 -37.16
CA VAL A 33 19.76 -33.42 -37.81
C VAL A 33 20.73 -32.87 -36.76
N LEU A 34 21.94 -33.45 -36.65
CA LEU A 34 23.21 -32.74 -36.37
C LEU A 34 24.39 -33.74 -36.30
N ALA A 35 24.78 -34.32 -37.44
CA ALA A 35 25.95 -35.20 -37.53
C ALA A 35 26.72 -35.06 -38.85
N ASP A 36 27.32 -33.89 -39.11
CA ASP A 36 28.38 -33.76 -40.11
C ASP A 36 29.66 -33.15 -39.51
N ARG A 37 30.57 -34.06 -39.10
CA ARG A 37 32.04 -33.93 -39.23
C ARG A 37 32.73 -35.22 -38.76
N ARG A 38 32.83 -36.23 -39.63
CA ARG A 38 33.84 -37.29 -39.50
C ARG A 38 34.56 -37.55 -40.82
N HIS A 39 35.89 -37.59 -40.75
CA HIS A 39 36.80 -37.96 -41.83
C HIS A 39 37.74 -39.07 -41.32
N PRO A 40 38.34 -39.90 -42.19
CA PRO A 40 37.82 -41.26 -42.31
C PRO A 40 38.88 -42.36 -42.12
N ALA A 41 38.43 -43.59 -41.87
CA ALA A 41 39.25 -44.79 -42.08
C ALA A 41 38.42 -46.01 -42.54
N ASP A 42 39.01 -46.73 -43.49
CA ASP A 42 38.74 -48.07 -44.03
C ASP A 42 38.29 -49.15 -43.01
N ALA A 43 37.61 -50.26 -43.38
CA ALA A 43 37.01 -50.70 -44.65
C ALA A 43 36.14 -51.97 -44.44
N ASN A 44 35.32 -52.30 -45.45
CA ASN A 44 34.76 -53.63 -45.82
C ASN A 44 34.77 -54.79 -44.80
N ILE A 45 33.60 -55.40 -44.56
CA ILE A 45 33.34 -56.85 -44.80
C ILE A 45 31.82 -57.12 -44.88
N ARG A 46 31.41 -58.15 -45.62
CA ARG A 46 30.01 -58.62 -45.78
C ARG A 46 29.73 -59.87 -44.92
N PRO A 47 28.45 -60.15 -44.56
CA PRO A 47 28.11 -61.09 -43.47
C PRO A 47 27.91 -62.56 -43.92
N VAL A 48 28.32 -63.54 -43.09
CA VAL A 48 27.84 -64.95 -43.11
C VAL A 48 28.00 -65.64 -41.73
N GLY A 49 26.91 -66.12 -41.15
CA GLY A 49 26.73 -67.51 -40.64
C GLY A 49 27.45 -68.05 -39.38
N GLU A 50 26.64 -68.30 -38.35
CA GLU A 50 26.63 -69.44 -37.40
C GLU A 50 27.92 -69.95 -36.69
N LEU A 51 27.96 -69.65 -35.39
CA LEU A 51 28.23 -70.54 -34.24
C LEU A 51 29.45 -71.48 -34.25
N ARG A 52 30.41 -71.17 -33.37
CA ARG A 52 31.14 -72.16 -32.56
C ARG A 52 31.32 -71.66 -31.14
N SER A 53 31.03 -72.53 -30.16
CA SER A 53 31.33 -72.34 -28.74
C SER A 53 32.79 -72.70 -28.42
N GLY A 54 33.50 -71.80 -27.75
CA GLY A 54 34.81 -72.02 -27.16
C GLY A 54 35.31 -70.70 -26.54
N ASP A 55 35.80 -70.75 -25.31
CA ASP A 55 36.15 -69.57 -24.50
C ASP A 55 37.33 -68.79 -25.11
N ASP A 56 37.02 -67.79 -25.94
CA ASP A 56 37.93 -66.75 -26.46
C ASP A 56 37.12 -65.52 -26.92
N ASP A 57 35.98 -65.21 -26.26
CA ASP A 57 35.43 -63.86 -26.36
C ASP A 57 36.44 -62.90 -25.71
N PRO A 58 36.80 -61.78 -26.37
CA PRO A 58 37.71 -60.82 -25.76
C PRO A 58 37.10 -60.29 -24.46
N PRO A 59 37.90 -59.92 -23.44
CA PRO A 59 37.37 -59.35 -22.21
C PRO A 59 36.46 -58.16 -22.55
N GLN A 60 35.22 -58.20 -22.07
CA GLN A 60 34.26 -57.13 -22.32
C GLN A 60 34.45 -56.03 -21.26
N PRO A 61 34.37 -54.74 -21.63
CA PRO A 61 34.44 -53.67 -20.66
C PRO A 61 33.17 -53.67 -19.80
N ILE A 62 33.35 -53.47 -18.50
CA ILE A 62 32.29 -53.33 -17.50
C ILE A 62 32.17 -51.83 -17.24
N LEU A 63 31.14 -51.20 -17.81
CA LEU A 63 31.01 -49.75 -17.92
C LEU A 63 29.91 -49.19 -16.99
N PRO A 64 30.05 -47.92 -16.54
CA PRO A 64 28.96 -47.19 -15.90
C PRO A 64 27.83 -46.82 -16.89
N ASP A 65 26.75 -46.27 -16.36
CA ASP A 65 25.59 -45.74 -17.09
C ASP A 65 25.03 -44.56 -16.29
N MET A 66 25.57 -43.36 -16.50
CA MET A 66 25.33 -42.15 -15.70
C MET A 66 24.21 -41.30 -16.30
N PHE A 67 23.02 -41.41 -15.73
CA PHE A 67 21.85 -40.66 -16.20
C PHE A 67 21.30 -39.71 -15.12
N PRO A 68 20.68 -38.58 -15.49
CA PRO A 68 20.00 -37.73 -14.53
C PRO A 68 18.71 -38.43 -14.05
N TRP A 69 18.66 -38.79 -12.78
CA TRP A 69 17.56 -39.57 -12.21
C TRP A 69 16.39 -38.65 -11.82
N ALA A 70 15.47 -38.45 -12.75
CA ALA A 70 14.17 -37.81 -12.49
C ALA A 70 13.26 -38.74 -11.66
N ASP A 71 12.85 -38.31 -10.46
CA ASP A 71 11.95 -39.07 -9.58
C ASP A 71 11.07 -38.10 -8.75
N GLU A 72 9.79 -38.00 -9.13
CA GLU A 72 8.80 -37.14 -8.45
C GLU A 72 8.65 -37.50 -6.97
N THR A 73 8.69 -38.78 -6.63
CA THR A 73 8.43 -39.27 -5.26
C THR A 73 9.57 -38.92 -4.29
N ARG A 74 10.77 -38.70 -4.83
CA ARG A 74 11.97 -38.29 -4.10
C ARG A 74 12.31 -36.81 -4.25
N GLY A 75 11.58 -36.08 -5.11
CA GLY A 75 11.89 -34.70 -5.47
C GLY A 75 13.15 -34.56 -6.33
N PHE A 76 13.66 -35.63 -6.95
CA PHE A 76 14.85 -35.51 -7.80
C PHE A 76 14.49 -34.86 -9.12
N ILE A 77 15.07 -33.69 -9.39
CA ILE A 77 14.74 -32.72 -10.44
C ILE A 77 13.38 -32.00 -10.21
N TYR A 78 12.45 -32.61 -9.46
CA TYR A 78 11.13 -32.05 -9.15
C TYR A 78 11.04 -31.20 -7.86
N ASP A 79 11.97 -31.31 -6.90
CA ASP A 79 12.08 -30.38 -5.76
C ASP A 79 12.81 -29.12 -6.22
N TYR A 80 12.04 -28.15 -6.71
CA TYR A 80 12.52 -26.84 -7.11
C TYR A 80 11.82 -25.71 -6.34
N VAL A 81 12.48 -24.55 -6.29
CA VAL A 81 11.94 -23.31 -5.71
C VAL A 81 12.50 -22.10 -6.46
N VAL A 82 11.65 -21.11 -6.69
CA VAL A 82 12.07 -19.77 -7.10
C VAL A 82 12.50 -18.99 -5.85
N GLN A 83 13.76 -18.54 -5.80
CA GLN A 83 14.31 -17.75 -4.70
C GLN A 83 14.91 -16.46 -5.25
N GLY A 84 14.06 -15.45 -5.43
CA GLY A 84 14.42 -14.24 -6.18
C GLY A 84 14.81 -14.61 -7.61
N ASN A 85 15.97 -14.13 -8.07
CA ASN A 85 16.48 -14.37 -9.43
C ASN A 85 16.94 -15.81 -9.70
N LEU A 86 16.79 -16.75 -8.76
CA LEU A 86 17.37 -18.09 -8.84
C LEU A 86 16.29 -19.18 -8.82
N LEU A 87 16.20 -19.96 -9.90
CA LEU A 87 15.53 -21.26 -9.88
C LEU A 87 16.50 -22.28 -9.26
N ARG A 88 16.23 -22.69 -8.02
CA ARG A 88 17.00 -23.69 -7.28
C ARG A 88 16.32 -25.05 -7.36
N PHE A 89 17.07 -26.12 -7.56
CA PHE A 89 16.53 -27.48 -7.71
C PHE A 89 17.50 -28.57 -7.25
N THR A 90 16.96 -29.66 -6.75
CA THR A 90 17.71 -30.83 -6.28
C THR A 90 17.96 -31.76 -7.47
N THR A 91 19.21 -32.16 -7.75
CA THR A 91 19.55 -33.09 -8.86
C THR A 91 20.12 -34.39 -8.34
N ALA A 92 19.77 -35.51 -8.97
CA ALA A 92 20.38 -36.82 -8.73
C ALA A 92 20.97 -37.38 -10.02
N PHE A 93 22.15 -38.00 -9.94
CA PHE A 93 22.82 -38.67 -11.05
C PHE A 93 23.11 -40.10 -10.65
N ALA A 94 22.40 -41.04 -11.26
CA ALA A 94 22.45 -42.45 -10.90
C ALA A 94 23.32 -43.25 -11.86
N ASN A 95 24.12 -44.17 -11.33
CA ASN A 95 24.83 -45.17 -12.10
C ASN A 95 23.98 -46.44 -12.21
N LYS A 96 23.43 -46.71 -13.39
CA LYS A 96 22.66 -47.91 -13.72
C LYS A 96 23.52 -49.02 -14.37
N GLY A 97 24.80 -48.75 -14.61
CA GLY A 97 25.69 -49.62 -15.36
C GLY A 97 26.13 -50.85 -14.56
N GLU A 98 26.71 -51.82 -15.26
CA GLU A 98 27.32 -52.99 -14.61
C GLU A 98 28.64 -52.62 -13.89
N GLY A 99 29.26 -51.50 -14.27
CA GLY A 99 30.53 -51.01 -13.73
C GLY A 99 30.38 -49.79 -12.84
N ASP A 100 31.33 -49.62 -11.92
CA ASP A 100 31.48 -48.36 -11.19
C ASP A 100 32.02 -47.27 -12.12
N LEU A 101 31.62 -46.03 -11.90
CA LEU A 101 32.39 -44.89 -12.37
C LEU A 101 33.55 -44.68 -11.41
N GLU A 102 34.79 -44.97 -11.82
CA GLU A 102 36.02 -44.74 -11.04
C GLU A 102 36.88 -43.67 -11.72
N LEU A 103 36.99 -42.48 -11.12
CA LEU A 103 37.79 -41.36 -11.61
C LEU A 103 39.01 -41.11 -10.73
N ILE A 104 40.18 -41.01 -11.36
CA ILE A 104 41.48 -40.95 -10.69
C ILE A 104 42.24 -39.69 -11.11
N GLY A 105 42.72 -38.92 -10.13
CA GLY A 105 43.51 -37.72 -10.35
C GLY A 105 44.93 -38.03 -10.83
N GLY A 106 45.22 -37.72 -12.10
CA GLY A 106 46.52 -37.85 -12.73
C GLY A 106 47.43 -36.63 -12.50
N ASP A 107 48.23 -36.29 -13.52
CA ASP A 107 49.23 -35.22 -13.47
C ASP A 107 48.63 -33.84 -13.12
N VAL A 108 49.34 -33.12 -12.25
CA VAL A 108 49.00 -31.75 -11.83
C VAL A 108 49.31 -30.76 -12.96
N ILE A 109 48.32 -29.98 -13.37
CA ILE A 109 48.38 -28.99 -14.46
C ILE A 109 48.73 -27.61 -13.90
N SER A 110 48.09 -27.21 -12.79
CA SER A 110 48.32 -25.96 -12.06
C SER A 110 48.16 -26.19 -10.55
N SER A 111 48.27 -25.14 -9.74
CA SER A 111 48.10 -25.23 -8.27
C SER A 111 46.73 -25.74 -7.81
N ASP A 112 45.76 -25.70 -8.71
CA ASP A 112 44.34 -25.92 -8.52
C ASP A 112 43.73 -26.91 -9.55
N ARG A 113 44.43 -27.29 -10.62
CA ARG A 113 43.92 -28.22 -11.65
C ARG A 113 44.82 -29.42 -11.88
N ARG A 114 44.23 -30.57 -12.21
CA ARG A 114 44.93 -31.81 -12.60
C ARG A 114 44.14 -32.62 -13.61
N LYS A 115 44.83 -33.45 -14.41
CA LYS A 115 44.20 -34.41 -15.31
C LYS A 115 43.39 -35.46 -14.55
N VAL A 116 42.38 -36.03 -15.20
CA VAL A 116 41.59 -37.16 -14.69
C VAL A 116 41.65 -38.31 -15.67
N THR A 117 41.74 -39.52 -15.12
CA THR A 117 41.53 -40.75 -15.89
C THR A 117 40.39 -41.58 -15.32
N GLN A 118 39.48 -42.03 -16.17
CA GLN A 118 38.48 -43.03 -15.84
C GLN A 118 39.14 -44.42 -15.86
N ARG A 119 38.96 -45.22 -14.82
CA ARG A 119 39.33 -46.64 -14.85
C ARG A 119 38.16 -47.49 -15.31
N VAL A 120 38.35 -48.22 -16.40
CA VAL A 120 37.41 -49.21 -16.93
C VAL A 120 37.94 -50.61 -16.64
N TYR A 121 37.15 -51.42 -15.94
CA TYR A 121 37.44 -52.83 -15.69
C TYR A 121 36.90 -53.71 -16.81
N PHE A 122 37.47 -54.91 -16.96
CA PHE A 122 37.02 -55.93 -17.91
C PHE A 122 36.58 -57.21 -17.20
N THR A 123 35.79 -58.03 -17.89
CA THR A 123 35.24 -59.32 -17.38
C THR A 123 36.28 -60.33 -16.91
N ASP A 124 37.56 -60.17 -17.26
CA ASP A 124 38.67 -61.02 -16.78
C ASP A 124 39.40 -60.46 -15.54
N GLY A 125 38.97 -59.30 -15.04
CA GLY A 125 39.58 -58.58 -13.91
C GLY A 125 40.77 -57.70 -14.28
N SER A 126 41.10 -57.55 -15.56
CA SER A 126 42.02 -56.50 -16.04
C SER A 126 41.33 -55.13 -16.05
N TYR A 127 42.10 -54.05 -16.24
CA TYR A 127 41.59 -52.70 -16.36
C TYR A 127 42.39 -51.86 -17.37
N GLN A 128 41.78 -50.78 -17.85
CA GLN A 128 42.39 -49.74 -18.65
C GLN A 128 42.03 -48.36 -18.07
N ASP A 129 43.03 -47.49 -17.93
CA ASP A 129 42.83 -46.10 -17.55
C ASP A 129 42.72 -45.25 -18.84
N LEU A 130 41.64 -44.47 -18.98
CA LEU A 130 41.30 -43.63 -20.13
C LEU A 130 41.38 -42.14 -19.75
N ASP A 131 41.85 -41.26 -20.63
CA ASP A 131 41.83 -39.80 -20.40
C ASP A 131 40.38 -39.33 -20.37
N ALA A 132 39.94 -38.72 -19.26
CA ALA A 132 38.54 -38.43 -18.98
C ALA A 132 38.31 -36.98 -18.56
N GLY A 133 39.21 -36.05 -18.88
CA GLY A 133 39.06 -34.62 -18.53
C GLY A 133 39.94 -34.15 -17.38
N GLU A 134 39.40 -33.28 -16.52
CA GLU A 134 40.16 -32.58 -15.47
C GLU A 134 39.39 -32.46 -14.14
N PHE A 135 40.16 -32.36 -13.05
CA PHE A 135 39.67 -31.99 -11.72
C PHE A 135 40.15 -30.56 -11.41
N THR A 136 39.23 -29.69 -10.98
CA THR A 136 39.52 -28.36 -10.41
C THR A 136 39.30 -28.39 -8.89
N TYR A 137 40.19 -27.79 -8.10
CA TYR A 137 40.03 -27.63 -6.65
C TYR A 137 39.28 -26.34 -6.32
N HIS A 138 38.17 -26.46 -5.58
CA HIS A 138 37.31 -25.33 -5.23
C HIS A 138 37.55 -24.88 -3.77
N PRO A 139 38.26 -23.76 -3.51
CA PRO A 139 38.62 -23.34 -2.15
C PRO A 139 37.40 -23.02 -1.26
N GLY A 140 36.26 -22.64 -1.86
CA GLY A 140 35.02 -22.35 -1.13
C GLY A 140 34.39 -23.59 -0.49
N HIS A 141 34.63 -24.79 -1.04
CA HIS A 141 34.09 -26.07 -0.54
C HIS A 141 35.19 -27.04 -0.07
N ALA A 142 36.46 -26.64 -0.22
CA ALA A 142 37.67 -27.33 0.23
C ALA A 142 37.93 -28.73 -0.39
N HIS A 143 37.34 -29.06 -1.53
CA HIS A 143 37.54 -30.33 -2.25
C HIS A 143 37.66 -30.13 -3.77
N ILE A 144 38.03 -31.19 -4.49
CA ILE A 144 38.11 -31.22 -5.97
C ILE A 144 36.76 -31.56 -6.61
N HIS A 145 36.51 -31.00 -7.79
CA HIS A 145 35.35 -31.22 -8.64
C HIS A 145 35.79 -31.73 -10.02
N PHE A 146 35.05 -32.67 -10.59
CA PHE A 146 35.13 -33.09 -11.98
C PHE A 146 34.55 -32.03 -12.90
N ASP A 147 35.35 -31.47 -13.80
CA ASP A 147 34.93 -30.42 -14.72
C ASP A 147 34.11 -31.00 -15.88
N GLY A 148 32.96 -30.38 -16.18
CA GLY A 148 32.12 -30.80 -17.31
C GLY A 148 31.15 -31.94 -17.00
N TYR A 149 30.94 -32.31 -15.72
CA TYR A 149 30.05 -33.42 -15.35
C TYR A 149 28.59 -33.24 -15.77
N ALA A 150 28.08 -32.01 -15.69
CA ALA A 150 26.68 -31.74 -15.99
C ALA A 150 26.44 -30.33 -16.53
N ILE A 151 25.37 -30.16 -17.30
CA ILE A 151 24.84 -28.86 -17.70
C ILE A 151 23.36 -28.79 -17.35
N TYR A 152 22.94 -27.65 -16.80
CA TYR A 152 21.55 -27.33 -16.52
C TYR A 152 21.07 -26.27 -17.48
N LYS A 153 19.90 -26.47 -18.08
CA LYS A 153 19.26 -25.52 -18.98
C LYS A 153 17.79 -25.38 -18.64
N LEU A 154 17.27 -24.19 -18.81
CA LEU A 154 15.84 -23.93 -18.84
C LEU A 154 15.43 -23.67 -20.29
N ARG A 155 14.32 -24.28 -20.71
CA ARG A 155 13.81 -24.23 -22.08
C ARG A 155 12.37 -23.73 -22.10
N GLU A 156 12.04 -22.97 -23.12
CA GLU A 156 10.68 -22.51 -23.39
C GLU A 156 9.71 -23.70 -23.50
N LYS A 157 8.49 -23.55 -23.00
CA LYS A 157 7.34 -24.39 -23.39
C LYS A 157 6.57 -23.65 -24.46
N THR A 158 6.65 -24.14 -25.69
CA THR A 158 5.98 -23.56 -26.86
C THR A 158 4.45 -23.62 -26.73
N ALA A 159 3.72 -22.81 -27.52
CA ALA A 159 2.26 -22.73 -27.47
C ALA A 159 1.52 -24.05 -27.78
N ASP A 160 2.16 -25.01 -28.47
CA ASP A 160 1.67 -26.38 -28.69
C ASP A 160 2.21 -27.40 -27.66
N GLY A 161 2.77 -26.91 -26.55
CA GLY A 161 3.25 -27.69 -25.41
C GLY A 161 4.56 -28.44 -25.63
N GLN A 162 5.30 -28.13 -26.69
CA GLN A 162 6.59 -28.78 -27.01
C GLN A 162 7.77 -28.07 -26.35
N VAL A 163 8.89 -28.78 -26.23
CA VAL A 163 10.17 -28.22 -25.74
C VAL A 163 10.77 -27.27 -26.79
N GLY A 164 10.89 -25.99 -26.44
CA GLY A 164 11.40 -24.93 -27.30
C GLY A 164 12.90 -24.64 -27.15
N GLU A 165 13.28 -23.39 -27.43
CA GLU A 165 14.67 -22.94 -27.35
C GLU A 165 15.16 -22.84 -25.90
N VAL A 166 16.49 -22.79 -25.72
CA VAL A 166 17.12 -22.60 -24.40
C VAL A 166 17.04 -21.13 -24.01
N VAL A 167 16.32 -20.83 -22.93
CA VAL A 167 16.11 -19.46 -22.42
C VAL A 167 17.09 -19.07 -21.31
N ALA A 168 17.59 -20.04 -20.52
CA ALA A 168 18.65 -19.81 -19.54
C ALA A 168 19.53 -21.06 -19.34
N THR A 169 20.76 -20.86 -18.82
CA THR A 169 21.72 -21.93 -18.52
C THR A 169 22.26 -21.75 -17.09
N GLY A 170 22.46 -22.85 -16.36
CA GLY A 170 23.05 -22.85 -15.03
C GLY A 170 24.56 -22.63 -15.05
N GLY A 171 25.09 -22.01 -14.00
CA GLY A 171 26.52 -21.67 -13.91
C GLY A 171 27.43 -22.79 -13.43
N LYS A 172 26.88 -23.87 -12.86
CA LYS A 172 27.62 -24.94 -12.21
C LYS A 172 27.71 -26.16 -13.13
N ILE A 173 28.93 -26.42 -13.58
CA ILE A 173 29.27 -27.53 -14.50
C ILE A 173 30.26 -28.53 -13.90
N SER A 174 30.72 -28.30 -12.67
CA SER A 174 31.70 -29.14 -11.99
C SER A 174 31.23 -29.56 -10.60
N PHE A 175 31.51 -30.82 -10.23
CA PHE A 175 30.85 -31.55 -9.14
C PHE A 175 31.76 -32.62 -8.51
N CYS A 176 31.46 -33.08 -7.28
CA CYS A 176 32.24 -34.13 -6.60
C CYS A 176 31.47 -35.45 -6.52
N MET A 177 31.87 -36.45 -7.31
CA MET A 177 31.15 -37.71 -7.39
C MET A 177 31.30 -38.56 -6.12
N VAL A 178 30.17 -38.81 -5.46
CA VAL A 178 30.05 -39.68 -4.27
C VAL A 178 28.77 -40.52 -4.28
N ASP A 179 28.80 -41.62 -3.54
CA ASP A 179 27.63 -42.47 -3.30
C ASP A 179 26.73 -41.86 -2.20
N VAL A 180 25.68 -41.12 -2.57
CA VAL A 180 24.73 -40.55 -1.60
C VAL A 180 23.59 -41.51 -1.29
N ILE A 181 22.93 -42.06 -2.32
CA ILE A 181 21.73 -42.89 -2.17
C ILE A 181 21.72 -44.06 -3.14
N ARG A 182 21.04 -45.15 -2.76
CA ARG A 182 20.82 -46.30 -3.64
C ARG A 182 19.76 -45.97 -4.70
N PHE A 183 20.13 -46.14 -5.95
CA PHE A 183 19.22 -46.22 -7.09
C PHE A 183 18.62 -47.63 -7.17
N ASP A 184 19.47 -48.66 -7.20
CA ASP A 184 19.05 -50.05 -7.06
C ASP A 184 19.09 -50.47 -5.57
N PRO A 185 17.94 -50.87 -4.99
CA PRO A 185 17.90 -51.42 -3.63
C PRO A 185 18.87 -52.59 -3.39
N GLU A 186 19.11 -53.43 -4.41
CA GLU A 186 19.93 -54.65 -4.35
C GLU A 186 21.43 -54.39 -4.66
N ALA A 187 21.83 -53.13 -4.90
CA ALA A 187 23.21 -52.75 -5.23
C ALA A 187 24.26 -53.21 -4.19
N SER A 188 25.54 -53.23 -4.58
CA SER A 188 26.62 -53.54 -3.63
C SER A 188 26.77 -52.46 -2.54
N GLY A 189 27.68 -52.65 -1.58
CA GLY A 189 28.04 -51.58 -0.64
C GLY A 189 28.67 -50.39 -1.38
N SER A 190 28.45 -49.18 -0.88
CA SER A 190 29.11 -47.96 -1.37
C SER A 190 30.63 -48.11 -1.31
N LYS A 191 31.31 -47.57 -2.33
CA LYS A 191 32.77 -47.50 -2.47
C LYS A 191 33.29 -46.06 -2.34
N PHE A 192 32.47 -45.06 -2.70
CA PHE A 192 32.84 -43.64 -2.83
C PHE A 192 32.07 -42.77 -1.82
N GLY A 193 32.20 -43.04 -0.53
CA GLY A 193 31.39 -42.37 0.50
C GLY A 193 31.78 -40.92 0.86
N GLN A 194 32.79 -40.33 0.22
CA GLN A 194 33.30 -38.98 0.50
C GLN A 194 34.16 -38.45 -0.66
N CYS A 195 34.25 -37.12 -0.77
CA CYS A 195 35.14 -36.42 -1.72
C CYS A 195 36.62 -36.60 -1.32
N GLU A 196 37.31 -37.59 -1.87
CA GLU A 196 38.76 -37.72 -1.68
C GLU A 196 39.54 -36.76 -2.60
N SER A 197 40.83 -36.55 -2.30
CA SER A 197 41.66 -35.50 -2.93
C SER A 197 41.98 -35.73 -4.41
N ASP A 198 41.81 -36.96 -4.87
CA ASP A 198 42.25 -37.46 -6.18
C ASP A 198 41.62 -38.78 -6.58
N TYR A 199 40.49 -39.12 -5.96
CA TYR A 199 39.75 -40.35 -6.21
C TYR A 199 38.25 -40.10 -5.96
N GLN A 200 37.42 -40.28 -6.97
CA GLN A 200 35.98 -40.00 -6.92
C GLN A 200 35.22 -41.01 -7.78
N GLY A 201 33.90 -41.12 -7.58
CA GLY A 201 33.12 -42.07 -8.36
C GLY A 201 31.70 -42.29 -7.88
N VAL A 202 30.96 -43.10 -8.64
CA VAL A 202 29.63 -43.56 -8.30
C VAL A 202 29.56 -45.08 -8.53
N THR A 203 29.30 -45.82 -7.46
CA THR A 203 29.21 -47.28 -7.45
C THR A 203 28.03 -47.74 -8.32
N ALA A 204 28.18 -48.88 -9.01
CA ALA A 204 27.06 -49.48 -9.74
C ALA A 204 25.81 -49.65 -8.84
N GLY A 205 24.67 -49.10 -9.27
CA GLY A 205 23.40 -49.08 -8.52
C GLY A 205 23.28 -47.97 -7.46
N TRP A 206 24.23 -47.05 -7.35
CA TRP A 206 24.16 -45.86 -6.49
C TRP A 206 23.95 -44.57 -7.29
N SER A 207 23.64 -43.50 -6.58
CA SER A 207 23.42 -42.16 -7.12
C SER A 207 24.13 -41.12 -6.26
N ASP A 208 24.75 -40.17 -6.95
CA ASP A 208 25.17 -38.89 -6.39
C ASP A 208 23.95 -37.94 -6.34
N VAL A 209 23.89 -37.04 -5.36
CA VAL A 209 22.73 -36.15 -5.13
C VAL A 209 23.19 -34.78 -4.64
N TYR A 210 22.79 -33.74 -5.38
CA TYR A 210 23.03 -32.33 -5.06
C TYR A 210 21.72 -31.65 -4.66
N ASP A 211 21.59 -31.39 -3.36
CA ASP A 211 20.47 -30.68 -2.76
C ASP A 211 20.41 -29.20 -3.21
N ARG A 212 19.19 -28.69 -3.44
CA ARG A 212 18.94 -27.31 -3.91
C ARG A 212 19.48 -26.19 -3.01
N SER A 213 19.76 -26.48 -1.74
CA SER A 213 20.38 -25.54 -0.79
C SER A 213 21.89 -25.34 -1.01
N LEU A 214 22.53 -26.20 -1.81
CA LEU A 214 23.97 -26.09 -2.06
C LEU A 214 24.31 -24.78 -2.80
N PRO A 215 25.50 -24.21 -2.56
CA PRO A 215 26.04 -23.14 -3.39
C PRO A 215 26.09 -23.55 -4.86
N ASP A 216 25.82 -22.56 -5.71
CA ASP A 216 25.78 -22.65 -7.18
C ASP A 216 24.76 -23.66 -7.76
N GLN A 217 23.91 -24.26 -6.92
CA GLN A 217 22.86 -25.19 -7.34
C GLN A 217 21.60 -24.46 -7.82
N TRP A 218 21.73 -23.71 -8.92
CA TRP A 218 20.67 -22.88 -9.49
C TRP A 218 20.85 -22.59 -10.99
N ILE A 219 19.76 -22.18 -11.64
CA ILE A 219 19.74 -21.41 -12.89
C ILE A 219 19.34 -19.98 -12.54
N ASN A 220 20.02 -18.98 -13.12
CA ASN A 220 19.59 -17.58 -12.99
C ASN A 220 18.47 -17.33 -14.01
N ILE A 221 17.33 -16.88 -13.51
CA ILE A 221 16.08 -16.64 -14.26
C ILE A 221 15.72 -15.15 -14.34
N SER A 222 16.70 -14.26 -14.16
CA SER A 222 16.50 -12.81 -14.35
C SER A 222 16.02 -12.50 -15.77
N GLY A 223 14.92 -11.77 -15.90
CA GLY A 223 14.36 -11.37 -17.21
C GLY A 223 13.69 -12.52 -17.98
N LEU A 224 13.24 -13.57 -17.28
CA LEU A 224 12.30 -14.54 -17.80
C LEU A 224 10.91 -14.26 -17.23
N ASP A 225 9.88 -14.42 -18.06
CA ASP A 225 8.49 -14.23 -17.68
C ASP A 225 8.04 -15.35 -16.73
N ASP A 226 7.08 -15.07 -15.84
CA ASP A 226 6.37 -16.11 -15.09
C ASP A 226 5.59 -17.01 -16.08
N GLY A 227 5.64 -18.34 -15.88
CA GLY A 227 5.04 -19.29 -16.80
C GLY A 227 5.57 -20.72 -16.67
N ASP A 228 5.08 -21.60 -17.54
CA ASP A 228 5.57 -22.98 -17.64
C ASP A 228 6.80 -23.08 -18.55
N TYR A 229 7.81 -23.81 -18.09
CA TYR A 229 9.06 -24.08 -18.79
C TYR A 229 9.42 -25.56 -18.68
N PHE A 230 10.51 -25.96 -19.35
CA PHE A 230 11.14 -27.26 -19.19
C PHE A 230 12.55 -27.12 -18.61
N LEU A 231 12.82 -27.81 -17.51
CA LEU A 231 14.16 -27.96 -16.94
C LEU A 231 14.85 -29.16 -17.61
N GLU A 232 15.87 -28.89 -18.41
CA GLU A 232 16.74 -29.87 -19.09
C GLU A 232 18.04 -30.04 -18.28
N ILE A 233 18.26 -31.25 -17.76
CA ILE A 233 19.48 -31.67 -17.06
C ILE A 233 20.23 -32.63 -17.98
N ILE A 234 21.53 -32.40 -18.17
CA ILE A 234 22.40 -33.23 -19.02
C ILE A 234 23.59 -33.71 -18.18
N SER A 235 23.82 -35.02 -18.07
CA SER A 235 25.06 -35.63 -17.57
C SER A 235 26.05 -35.84 -18.71
N ASP A 236 27.36 -35.79 -18.40
CA ASP A 236 28.48 -35.89 -19.36
C ASP A 236 28.21 -35.25 -20.76
N PRO A 237 27.85 -33.95 -20.83
CA PRO A 237 27.50 -33.26 -22.07
C PRO A 237 28.60 -33.22 -23.13
N GLU A 238 29.84 -33.56 -22.78
CA GLU A 238 30.99 -33.61 -23.69
C GLU A 238 31.43 -35.05 -24.05
N ASN A 239 30.75 -36.07 -23.51
CA ASN A 239 31.07 -37.50 -23.69
C ASN A 239 32.54 -37.81 -23.27
N GLN A 240 32.98 -37.27 -22.13
CA GLN A 240 34.33 -37.46 -21.57
C GLN A 240 34.48 -38.77 -20.79
N ILE A 241 33.38 -39.32 -20.29
CA ILE A 241 33.28 -40.61 -19.62
C ILE A 241 32.92 -41.65 -20.69
N LEU A 242 33.52 -42.84 -20.63
CA LEU A 242 33.08 -43.97 -21.46
C LEU A 242 31.93 -44.68 -20.76
N GLU A 243 30.74 -44.59 -21.34
CA GLU A 243 29.49 -45.10 -20.77
C GLU A 243 28.96 -46.33 -21.54
N SER A 244 28.06 -47.09 -20.94
CA SER A 244 27.38 -48.21 -21.62
C SER A 244 26.21 -47.77 -22.53
N ASP A 245 25.61 -46.61 -22.26
CA ASP A 245 24.50 -46.04 -23.04
C ASP A 245 24.52 -44.50 -23.03
N GLU A 246 25.27 -43.92 -23.96
CA GLU A 246 25.39 -42.47 -24.21
C GLU A 246 24.07 -41.77 -24.63
N THR A 247 22.95 -42.49 -24.69
CA THR A 247 21.67 -41.97 -25.22
C THR A 247 20.66 -41.57 -24.13
N ASN A 248 20.97 -41.85 -22.86
CA ASN A 248 20.07 -41.60 -21.73
C ASN A 248 20.50 -40.43 -20.82
N ASN A 249 21.64 -39.79 -21.12
CA ASN A 249 22.28 -38.69 -20.41
C ASN A 249 21.44 -37.39 -20.27
N VAL A 250 20.18 -37.36 -20.71
CA VAL A 250 19.31 -36.16 -20.72
C VAL A 250 18.00 -36.47 -20.02
N ALA A 251 17.64 -35.66 -19.02
CA ALA A 251 16.30 -35.63 -18.43
C ALA A 251 15.67 -34.25 -18.66
N ILE A 252 14.39 -34.24 -19.03
CA ILE A 252 13.60 -33.02 -19.20
C ILE A 252 12.33 -33.15 -18.38
N VAL A 253 12.09 -32.19 -17.47
CA VAL A 253 10.87 -32.15 -16.63
C VAL A 253 10.17 -30.79 -16.75
N PRO A 254 8.83 -30.73 -16.63
CA PRO A 254 8.12 -29.46 -16.57
C PRO A 254 8.40 -28.74 -15.24
N VAL A 255 8.59 -27.43 -15.29
CA VAL A 255 8.70 -26.55 -14.12
C VAL A 255 7.88 -25.29 -14.36
N THR A 256 7.25 -24.74 -13.32
CA THR A 256 6.52 -23.48 -13.42
C THR A 256 7.29 -22.41 -12.64
N ILE A 257 7.63 -21.31 -13.31
CA ILE A 257 8.21 -20.12 -12.69
C ILE A 257 7.06 -19.21 -12.27
N GLN A 258 7.01 -18.88 -10.98
CA GLN A 258 6.08 -17.92 -10.39
C GLN A 258 6.85 -17.07 -9.38
N GLY A 259 6.66 -15.75 -9.41
CA GLY A 259 7.42 -14.82 -8.59
C GLY A 259 8.89 -14.72 -9.00
N GLY A 260 9.18 -14.93 -10.29
CA GLY A 260 10.48 -14.54 -10.86
C GLY A 260 10.66 -13.02 -10.91
N PRO A 261 11.85 -12.51 -11.29
CA PRO A 261 12.09 -11.07 -11.45
C PRO A 261 11.49 -10.48 -12.73
N GLY A 262 10.89 -11.29 -13.60
CA GLY A 262 9.96 -10.78 -14.60
C GLY A 262 8.76 -10.21 -13.87
N GLN A 263 8.52 -8.90 -13.98
CA GLN A 263 7.25 -8.34 -13.53
C GLN A 263 6.13 -9.05 -14.31
N SER A 264 4.97 -9.27 -13.70
CA SER A 264 3.78 -9.58 -14.50
C SER A 264 3.38 -8.34 -15.29
N ALA A 265 2.81 -8.54 -16.48
CA ALA A 265 2.07 -7.50 -17.20
C ALA A 265 1.10 -6.76 -16.26
N ASP A 266 1.07 -5.43 -16.33
CA ASP A 266 0.19 -4.62 -15.48
C ASP A 266 -1.25 -4.52 -16.02
N ARG A 267 -2.08 -3.75 -15.32
CA ARG A 267 -3.53 -3.61 -15.58
C ARG A 267 -3.87 -2.85 -16.87
N PHE A 268 -2.91 -2.20 -17.52
CA PHE A 268 -3.14 -1.38 -18.71
C PHE A 268 -2.73 -2.06 -20.03
N GLU A 269 -2.14 -3.24 -19.97
CA GLU A 269 -1.83 -4.01 -21.17
C GLU A 269 -3.10 -4.38 -21.95
N VAL A 270 -3.16 -4.23 -23.29
CA VAL A 270 -2.05 -4.11 -24.25
C VAL A 270 -1.71 -2.67 -24.71
N ASN A 271 -1.35 -1.76 -23.80
CA ASN A 271 -0.98 -0.35 -24.05
C ASN A 271 0.30 -0.12 -24.90
N ASN A 272 0.91 -1.18 -25.42
CA ASN A 272 2.16 -1.25 -26.17
C ASN A 272 2.30 -0.44 -27.50
N SER A 273 1.39 0.50 -27.81
CA SER A 273 1.47 1.35 -29.02
C SER A 273 0.63 2.63 -28.95
N PHE A 274 0.96 3.66 -29.76
CA PHE A 274 0.08 4.83 -29.97
C PHE A 274 -1.39 4.54 -30.37
N ASN A 275 -1.71 3.33 -30.83
CA ASN A 275 -3.08 2.94 -31.21
C ASN A 275 -3.81 2.21 -30.08
N THR A 276 -3.07 1.62 -29.15
CA THR A 276 -3.57 0.85 -28.00
C THR A 276 -3.30 1.57 -26.67
N ALA A 277 -2.67 2.73 -26.73
CA ALA A 277 -2.30 3.57 -25.59
C ALA A 277 -3.49 3.76 -24.64
N TYR A 278 -3.28 3.46 -23.35
CA TYR A 278 -4.33 3.57 -22.36
C TYR A 278 -4.70 5.05 -22.16
N ASP A 279 -6.00 5.35 -22.20
CA ASP A 279 -6.50 6.71 -22.08
C ASP A 279 -6.72 7.05 -20.60
N LEU A 280 -5.78 7.81 -20.04
CA LEU A 280 -5.86 8.37 -18.69
C LEU A 280 -6.98 9.43 -18.55
N GLY A 281 -7.78 9.66 -19.60
CA GLY A 281 -8.92 10.55 -19.58
C GLY A 281 -8.53 12.03 -19.63
N THR A 282 -9.31 12.86 -18.94
CA THR A 282 -9.05 14.29 -18.80
C THR A 282 -8.41 14.54 -17.44
N VAL A 283 -7.19 15.07 -17.40
CA VAL A 283 -6.36 15.09 -16.18
C VAL A 283 -5.82 16.49 -15.88
N SER A 284 -5.86 16.84 -14.59
CA SER A 284 -4.98 17.83 -13.99
C SER A 284 -3.93 17.14 -13.14
N TYR A 285 -4.37 16.28 -12.23
CA TYR A 285 -3.49 15.40 -11.44
C TYR A 285 -3.90 13.93 -11.64
N ARG A 286 -2.94 13.04 -11.86
CA ARG A 286 -3.16 11.59 -11.87
C ARG A 286 -1.85 10.88 -11.58
N ARG A 287 -1.88 9.92 -10.66
CA ARG A 287 -0.74 9.07 -10.32
C ARG A 287 -1.14 7.61 -10.42
N GLU A 288 -0.37 6.83 -11.17
CA GLU A 288 -0.59 5.41 -11.39
C GLU A 288 0.59 4.62 -10.81
N ASP A 289 0.29 3.71 -9.89
CA ASP A 289 1.26 2.82 -9.23
C ASP A 289 1.21 1.40 -9.79
N GLY A 290 2.21 0.58 -9.44
CA GLY A 290 2.19 -0.87 -9.74
C GLY A 290 2.18 -1.17 -11.22
N LEU A 291 2.83 -0.32 -12.02
CA LEU A 291 3.01 -0.51 -13.46
C LEU A 291 4.30 -1.25 -13.74
N SER A 292 4.44 -1.82 -14.94
CA SER A 292 5.59 -2.64 -15.29
C SER A 292 6.01 -2.48 -16.74
N ILE A 293 7.31 -2.22 -16.95
CA ILE A 293 7.97 -2.65 -18.18
C ILE A 293 8.35 -4.11 -17.93
N HIS A 294 7.50 -5.02 -18.38
CA HIS A 294 7.48 -6.41 -17.90
C HIS A 294 8.37 -7.35 -18.72
N ASN A 295 8.62 -7.04 -20.00
CA ASN A 295 9.58 -7.74 -20.85
C ASN A 295 10.40 -6.77 -21.73
N ASN A 296 11.32 -7.26 -22.58
CA ASN A 296 12.22 -6.40 -23.37
C ASN A 296 11.64 -5.83 -24.68
N LEU A 297 10.42 -6.22 -25.05
CA LEU A 297 9.63 -5.65 -26.14
C LEU A 297 8.58 -4.65 -25.61
N ASP A 298 8.39 -4.61 -24.30
CA ASP A 298 7.38 -3.82 -23.63
C ASP A 298 7.71 -2.32 -23.64
N VAL A 299 6.72 -1.52 -24.05
CA VAL A 299 6.79 -0.07 -24.26
C VAL A 299 5.41 0.51 -24.00
N ASP A 300 5.16 0.94 -22.77
CA ASP A 300 3.89 1.55 -22.41
C ASP A 300 3.63 2.87 -23.17
N TYR A 301 2.43 2.99 -23.72
CA TYR A 301 1.90 4.28 -24.15
C TYR A 301 0.69 4.66 -23.31
N PHE A 302 0.72 5.88 -22.78
CA PHE A 302 -0.45 6.52 -22.18
C PHE A 302 -0.89 7.70 -23.05
N LYS A 303 -2.19 7.95 -23.07
CA LYS A 303 -2.80 9.16 -23.62
C LYS A 303 -3.48 9.90 -22.48
N PHE A 304 -3.45 11.22 -22.50
CA PHE A 304 -4.30 12.04 -21.62
C PHE A 304 -4.76 13.30 -22.35
N THR A 305 -5.79 13.97 -21.83
CA THR A 305 -6.28 15.27 -22.30
C THR A 305 -6.10 16.29 -21.18
N ALA A 306 -5.48 17.43 -21.46
CA ALA A 306 -5.25 18.46 -20.44
C ALA A 306 -6.54 19.23 -20.14
N VAL A 307 -6.85 19.41 -18.85
CA VAL A 307 -8.01 20.21 -18.38
C VAL A 307 -7.81 21.68 -18.77
N GLU A 308 -6.76 22.32 -18.26
CA GLU A 308 -6.47 23.73 -18.56
C GLU A 308 -5.21 23.93 -19.43
N SER A 309 -4.95 25.18 -19.80
CA SER A 309 -3.72 25.57 -20.50
C SER A 309 -2.70 26.11 -19.51
N GLY A 310 -1.50 25.55 -19.48
CA GLY A 310 -0.47 25.92 -18.50
C GLY A 310 0.75 25.02 -18.57
N LEU A 311 1.50 24.92 -17.48
CA LEU A 311 2.63 24.00 -17.36
C LEU A 311 2.16 22.66 -16.80
N MET A 312 2.48 21.59 -17.49
CA MET A 312 2.32 20.20 -17.06
C MET A 312 3.71 19.64 -16.74
N ASP A 313 3.85 19.00 -15.59
CA ASP A 313 4.99 18.19 -15.19
C ASP A 313 4.59 16.70 -15.24
N VAL A 314 5.47 15.87 -15.78
CA VAL A 314 5.30 14.41 -15.77
C VAL A 314 6.52 13.81 -15.11
N ARG A 315 6.30 12.89 -14.15
CA ARG A 315 7.36 12.23 -13.36
C ARG A 315 7.23 10.72 -13.48
N LEU A 316 8.38 10.05 -13.52
CA LEU A 316 8.49 8.60 -13.58
C LEU A 316 9.38 8.13 -12.42
N TYR A 317 8.90 7.18 -11.63
CA TYR A 317 9.58 6.62 -10.46
C TYR A 317 9.83 5.12 -10.71
N PHE A 318 11.07 4.65 -10.59
CA PHE A 318 11.41 3.23 -10.80
C PHE A 318 12.65 2.80 -9.99
N THR A 319 12.85 1.49 -9.86
CA THR A 319 14.00 0.94 -9.12
C THR A 319 15.25 0.93 -10.01
N HIS A 320 16.12 1.94 -9.89
CA HIS A 320 17.33 2.06 -10.73
C HIS A 320 18.26 0.82 -10.67
N GLU A 321 18.24 0.03 -9.60
CA GLU A 321 19.02 -1.23 -9.51
C GLU A 321 18.55 -2.32 -10.50
N LEU A 322 17.28 -2.29 -10.93
CA LEU A 322 16.74 -3.19 -11.95
C LEU A 322 17.03 -2.72 -13.39
N GLY A 323 17.40 -1.44 -13.56
CA GLY A 323 17.79 -0.82 -14.82
C GLY A 323 17.03 0.47 -15.11
N ASN A 324 17.46 1.19 -16.17
CA ASN A 324 16.90 2.51 -16.49
C ASN A 324 15.62 2.40 -17.30
N LEU A 325 14.60 3.17 -16.90
CA LEU A 325 13.48 3.54 -17.75
C LEU A 325 13.64 5.00 -18.19
N ASP A 326 13.28 5.25 -19.45
CA ASP A 326 13.30 6.55 -20.11
C ASP A 326 11.86 6.87 -20.56
N PHE A 327 11.48 8.16 -20.69
CA PHE A 327 10.18 8.49 -21.28
C PHE A 327 10.15 9.71 -22.23
N GLN A 328 9.16 9.71 -23.12
CA GLN A 328 8.95 10.71 -24.16
C GLN A 328 7.52 11.24 -24.19
N ILE A 329 7.39 12.53 -24.48
CA ILE A 329 6.10 13.24 -24.57
C ILE A 329 5.84 13.66 -26.01
N PHE A 330 4.67 13.34 -26.54
CA PHE A 330 4.22 13.70 -27.89
C PHE A 330 2.91 14.49 -27.87
N ASP A 331 2.70 15.34 -28.89
CA ASP A 331 1.39 15.96 -29.15
C ASP A 331 0.42 14.98 -29.85
N ALA A 332 -0.85 15.37 -29.96
CA ALA A 332 -1.89 14.62 -30.68
C ALA A 332 -1.53 14.25 -32.14
N SER A 333 -0.55 14.92 -32.77
CA SER A 333 -0.06 14.57 -34.12
C SER A 333 1.10 13.56 -34.11
N ARG A 334 1.43 12.99 -32.93
CA ARG A 334 2.56 12.09 -32.67
C ARG A 334 3.92 12.75 -32.91
N LYS A 335 4.00 14.06 -32.76
CA LYS A 335 5.26 14.81 -32.83
C LYS A 335 5.83 14.97 -31.42
N LEU A 336 7.10 14.57 -31.27
CA LEU A 336 7.84 14.69 -30.03
C LEU A 336 7.90 16.17 -29.56
N ILE A 337 7.48 16.40 -28.32
CA ILE A 337 7.59 17.67 -27.59
C ILE A 337 8.84 17.64 -26.72
N ARG A 338 9.03 16.57 -25.94
CA ARG A 338 10.03 16.50 -24.87
C ARG A 338 10.41 15.05 -24.54
N SER A 339 11.51 14.87 -23.81
CA SER A 339 12.03 13.56 -23.39
C SER A 339 12.79 13.71 -22.08
N ALA A 340 12.69 12.72 -21.20
CA ALA A 340 13.70 12.40 -20.20
C ALA A 340 14.44 11.11 -20.64
N VAL A 341 15.75 11.12 -20.44
CA VAL A 341 16.73 10.12 -20.91
C VAL A 341 17.97 10.16 -20.00
N THR A 342 17.72 10.17 -18.69
CA THR A 342 18.65 10.42 -17.60
C THR A 342 18.89 9.14 -16.79
N GLN A 343 20.09 8.99 -16.23
CA GLN A 343 20.43 7.86 -15.35
C GLN A 343 20.07 8.19 -13.90
N SER A 344 18.81 8.58 -13.68
CA SER A 344 18.26 9.03 -12.39
C SER A 344 17.16 8.06 -11.95
N PRO A 345 17.04 7.71 -10.65
CA PRO A 345 15.92 6.89 -10.16
C PRO A 345 14.55 7.59 -10.27
N THR A 346 14.55 8.89 -10.55
CA THR A 346 13.36 9.66 -10.92
C THR A 346 13.65 10.44 -12.19
N GLU A 347 12.83 10.24 -13.22
CA GLU A 347 12.82 11.09 -14.41
C GLU A 347 11.68 12.12 -14.30
N ALA A 348 11.89 13.32 -14.81
CA ALA A 348 10.85 14.35 -14.82
C ALA A 348 10.98 15.29 -16.03
N VAL A 349 9.85 15.73 -16.59
CA VAL A 349 9.80 16.76 -17.62
C VAL A 349 8.64 17.73 -17.43
N GLN A 350 8.93 19.02 -17.53
CA GLN A 350 7.92 20.08 -17.63
C GLN A 350 7.74 20.56 -19.08
N PHE A 351 6.50 20.81 -19.50
CA PHE A 351 6.14 21.35 -20.82
C PHE A 351 4.80 22.13 -20.79
N GLU A 352 4.56 22.95 -21.82
CA GLU A 352 3.29 23.67 -21.96
C GLU A 352 2.21 22.77 -22.57
N VAL A 353 1.04 22.72 -21.91
CA VAL A 353 -0.19 22.09 -22.40
C VAL A 353 -1.24 23.13 -22.80
N THR A 354 -2.19 22.70 -23.61
CA THR A 354 -3.36 23.48 -24.03
C THR A 354 -4.60 22.69 -23.62
N ALA A 355 -5.58 23.38 -23.03
CA ALA A 355 -6.87 22.81 -22.65
C ALA A 355 -7.52 22.06 -23.81
N GLU A 356 -8.23 20.96 -23.52
CA GLU A 356 -8.93 20.11 -24.48
C GLU A 356 -8.03 19.43 -25.54
N HIS A 357 -6.70 19.56 -25.46
CA HIS A 357 -5.77 18.87 -26.35
C HIS A 357 -5.24 17.61 -25.69
N SER A 358 -5.17 16.52 -26.47
CA SER A 358 -4.54 15.28 -26.01
C SER A 358 -3.03 15.24 -26.27
N TYR A 359 -2.34 14.57 -25.35
CA TYR A 359 -0.91 14.30 -25.35
C TYR A 359 -0.68 12.80 -25.14
N PHE A 360 0.51 12.33 -25.53
CA PHE A 360 0.92 10.94 -25.29
C PHE A 360 2.22 10.91 -24.48
N ILE A 361 2.28 9.98 -23.54
CA ILE A 361 3.49 9.55 -22.82
C ILE A 361 3.89 8.21 -23.43
N GLN A 362 5.18 8.03 -23.73
CA GLN A 362 5.77 6.74 -24.09
C GLN A 362 6.87 6.43 -23.08
N ILE A 363 6.75 5.33 -22.35
CA ILE A 363 7.74 4.84 -21.37
C ILE A 363 8.41 3.60 -21.98
N PHE A 364 9.72 3.46 -21.80
CA PHE A 364 10.49 2.34 -22.35
C PHE A 364 11.81 2.16 -21.60
N SER A 365 12.39 0.96 -21.60
CA SER A 365 13.77 0.81 -21.16
C SER A 365 14.77 1.16 -22.26
N SER A 366 15.72 2.04 -21.94
CA SER A 366 16.89 2.31 -22.80
C SER A 366 17.96 1.21 -22.75
N SER A 367 17.83 0.23 -21.85
CA SER A 367 18.79 -0.87 -21.62
C SER A 367 18.20 -2.27 -21.75
N SER A 368 16.97 -2.42 -22.28
CA SER A 368 16.21 -3.70 -22.26
C SER A 368 16.04 -4.28 -20.85
N ALA A 369 15.95 -3.40 -19.85
CA ALA A 369 15.64 -3.77 -18.47
C ALA A 369 14.13 -3.90 -18.28
N THR A 370 13.73 -4.84 -17.43
CA THR A 370 12.38 -4.94 -16.89
C THR A 370 12.34 -4.22 -15.54
N ASN A 371 11.28 -3.46 -15.27
CA ASN A 371 11.20 -2.68 -14.03
C ASN A 371 9.75 -2.42 -13.62
N GLY A 372 9.51 -2.37 -12.31
CA GLY A 372 8.24 -1.86 -11.77
C GLY A 372 8.36 -0.35 -11.62
N TYR A 373 7.31 0.39 -11.98
CA TYR A 373 7.33 1.84 -11.96
C TYR A 373 5.99 2.45 -11.54
N SER A 374 6.04 3.75 -11.24
CA SER A 374 4.86 4.61 -11.11
C SER A 374 5.03 5.84 -12.01
N VAL A 375 3.94 6.27 -12.65
CA VAL A 375 3.90 7.51 -13.44
C VAL A 375 2.97 8.52 -12.79
N GLU A 376 3.39 9.77 -12.76
CA GLU A 376 2.65 10.90 -12.20
C GLU A 376 2.53 12.00 -13.25
N VAL A 377 1.33 12.55 -13.40
CA VAL A 377 0.98 13.64 -14.32
C VAL A 377 0.36 14.74 -13.46
N ASP A 378 0.97 15.92 -13.47
CA ASP A 378 0.73 17.02 -12.53
C ASP A 378 0.70 18.36 -13.29
N GLY A 379 -0.47 19.00 -13.37
CA GLY A 379 -0.70 20.15 -14.24
C GLY A 379 -1.90 21.02 -13.84
N PRO A 380 -2.36 21.91 -14.75
CA PRO A 380 -3.27 22.99 -14.41
C PRO A 380 -4.75 22.57 -14.48
N GLY A 381 -5.50 22.94 -13.43
CA GLY A 381 -6.89 22.56 -13.19
C GLY A 381 -7.06 21.89 -11.82
N ASN A 382 -8.21 21.24 -11.62
CA ASN A 382 -8.58 20.52 -10.40
C ASN A 382 -9.22 19.14 -10.68
N VAL A 383 -9.11 18.61 -11.91
CA VAL A 383 -9.58 17.23 -12.18
C VAL A 383 -8.52 16.23 -11.75
N THR A 384 -8.90 15.37 -10.81
CA THR A 384 -8.03 14.34 -10.23
C THR A 384 -8.54 12.93 -10.57
N THR A 385 -7.66 11.93 -10.51
CA THR A 385 -8.06 10.52 -10.45
C THR A 385 -7.46 9.88 -9.20
N VAL A 386 -8.32 9.36 -8.32
CA VAL A 386 -7.94 8.71 -7.07
C VAL A 386 -8.38 7.25 -7.11
N VAL A 387 -7.45 6.34 -6.84
CA VAL A 387 -7.75 4.91 -6.67
C VAL A 387 -7.86 4.63 -5.17
N VAL A 388 -9.03 4.19 -4.70
CA VAL A 388 -9.25 3.83 -3.29
C VAL A 388 -9.49 2.32 -3.17
N PRO A 389 -8.65 1.60 -2.40
CA PRO A 389 -8.78 0.16 -2.20
C PRO A 389 -9.90 -0.20 -1.22
N SER A 390 -10.40 -1.42 -1.34
CA SER A 390 -11.45 -1.99 -0.50
C SER A 390 -11.05 -2.21 0.94
N GLN A 391 -12.01 -2.04 1.84
CA GLN A 391 -11.92 -2.50 3.22
C GLN A 391 -12.46 -3.94 3.35
N GLU A 392 -12.01 -4.64 4.39
CA GLU A 392 -12.50 -5.97 4.79
C GLU A 392 -12.24 -7.13 3.79
N THR A 393 -11.20 -7.02 2.96
CA THR A 393 -10.69 -8.15 2.13
C THR A 393 -9.33 -8.67 2.64
N PRO A 394 -8.92 -9.92 2.35
CA PRO A 394 -9.65 -10.96 1.63
C PRO A 394 -10.94 -11.45 2.31
N ALA A 395 -11.95 -11.77 1.51
CA ALA A 395 -13.24 -12.29 1.98
C ALA A 395 -13.71 -13.47 1.12
N ASP A 396 -14.22 -14.52 1.79
CA ASP A 396 -14.83 -15.68 1.14
C ASP A 396 -16.13 -15.27 0.44
N ILE A 397 -16.36 -15.77 -0.77
CA ILE A 397 -17.62 -15.63 -1.52
C ILE A 397 -18.50 -16.86 -1.17
N PRO A 398 -19.65 -16.69 -0.49
CA PRO A 398 -20.45 -17.83 -0.06
C PRO A 398 -21.18 -18.55 -1.21
N ASP A 399 -20.88 -19.85 -1.34
CA ASP A 399 -21.51 -20.82 -2.26
C ASP A 399 -23.05 -20.86 -2.13
N SER A 400 -23.76 -21.18 -3.21
CA SER A 400 -25.22 -21.31 -3.14
C SER A 400 -25.66 -22.56 -2.39
N SER A 401 -26.76 -22.41 -1.64
CA SER A 401 -27.46 -23.54 -1.03
C SER A 401 -28.37 -24.32 -2.01
N SER A 402 -28.55 -23.86 -3.26
CA SER A 402 -29.26 -24.61 -4.31
C SER A 402 -29.13 -24.00 -5.72
N GLN A 403 -29.21 -24.84 -6.76
CA GLN A 403 -29.24 -24.50 -8.21
C GLN A 403 -30.31 -23.50 -8.72
N SER A 404 -30.98 -22.73 -7.86
CA SER A 404 -32.02 -21.77 -8.25
C SER A 404 -32.20 -20.60 -7.28
N ALA A 405 -31.21 -20.35 -6.42
CA ALA A 405 -31.17 -19.23 -5.49
C ALA A 405 -29.71 -18.73 -5.38
N PRO A 406 -29.49 -17.46 -5.00
CA PRO A 406 -28.17 -17.01 -4.59
C PRO A 406 -27.73 -17.68 -3.28
N GLY A 407 -26.42 -17.74 -3.07
CA GLY A 407 -25.79 -17.91 -1.77
C GLY A 407 -25.99 -16.70 -0.85
N GLU A 408 -25.24 -16.67 0.25
CA GLU A 408 -25.20 -15.49 1.12
C GLU A 408 -24.43 -14.36 0.42
N VAL A 409 -24.95 -13.12 0.50
CA VAL A 409 -24.34 -11.98 -0.19
C VAL A 409 -23.11 -11.52 0.59
N LEU A 410 -21.94 -11.56 -0.03
CA LEU A 410 -20.76 -10.85 0.42
C LEU A 410 -20.98 -9.35 0.18
N GLU A 411 -20.85 -8.53 1.21
CA GLU A 411 -20.86 -7.07 1.13
C GLU A 411 -19.51 -6.54 1.62
N THR A 412 -18.88 -5.65 0.85
CA THR A 412 -17.59 -5.01 1.16
C THR A 412 -17.65 -3.55 0.66
N VAL A 413 -16.85 -2.67 1.27
CA VAL A 413 -16.98 -1.21 1.07
C VAL A 413 -15.69 -0.52 0.70
N VAL A 414 -15.85 0.61 0.01
CA VAL A 414 -14.84 1.64 -0.25
C VAL A 414 -15.38 2.97 0.25
N GLU A 415 -14.54 3.77 0.89
CA GLU A 415 -14.88 5.14 1.32
C GLU A 415 -14.45 6.12 0.22
N GLY A 416 -15.41 6.78 -0.42
CA GLY A 416 -15.15 7.63 -1.57
C GLY A 416 -14.65 9.04 -1.18
N PRO A 417 -13.76 9.65 -1.99
CA PRO A 417 -13.15 10.97 -1.74
C PRO A 417 -14.12 12.13 -2.05
N ASP A 418 -13.75 13.38 -1.72
CA ASP A 418 -14.55 14.56 -2.09
C ASP A 418 -14.28 15.02 -3.54
N ILE A 419 -14.94 14.30 -4.46
CA ILE A 419 -14.87 14.52 -5.91
C ILE A 419 -16.29 14.56 -6.47
N ILE A 420 -16.60 15.53 -7.34
CA ILE A 420 -17.76 15.43 -8.24
C ILE A 420 -17.37 14.58 -9.44
N LEU A 421 -18.02 13.42 -9.58
CA LEU A 421 -17.63 12.42 -10.56
C LEU A 421 -17.84 12.91 -12.00
N SER A 422 -16.79 12.76 -12.80
CA SER A 422 -16.84 12.85 -14.26
C SER A 422 -16.73 11.47 -14.92
N ASP A 423 -16.14 10.50 -14.21
CA ASP A 423 -15.95 9.11 -14.59
C ASP A 423 -15.71 8.24 -13.32
N LEU A 424 -16.06 6.95 -13.40
CA LEU A 424 -15.88 5.96 -12.35
C LEU A 424 -15.56 4.60 -12.97
N ASN A 425 -14.43 3.99 -12.57
CA ASN A 425 -14.06 2.64 -13.00
C ASN A 425 -13.90 1.70 -11.80
N LEU A 426 -14.23 0.42 -11.99
CA LEU A 426 -14.09 -0.61 -10.96
C LEU A 426 -12.86 -1.47 -11.27
N LEU A 427 -11.84 -1.43 -10.41
CA LEU A 427 -10.67 -2.29 -10.49
C LEU A 427 -10.90 -3.53 -9.61
N ILE A 428 -10.86 -4.71 -10.20
CA ILE A 428 -10.80 -5.98 -9.48
C ILE A 428 -9.34 -6.44 -9.51
N ASP A 429 -8.63 -6.19 -8.41
CA ASP A 429 -7.21 -6.49 -8.25
C ASP A 429 -6.95 -8.00 -8.27
N ASP A 430 -7.67 -8.76 -7.44
CA ASP A 430 -7.70 -10.23 -7.47
C ASP A 430 -9.00 -10.79 -6.88
N LEU A 431 -9.76 -11.50 -7.71
CA LEU A 431 -10.95 -12.27 -7.34
C LEU A 431 -10.81 -13.66 -7.93
N GLN A 432 -10.64 -14.67 -7.08
CA GLN A 432 -10.45 -16.06 -7.50
C GLN A 432 -11.78 -16.81 -7.40
N HIS A 433 -12.35 -17.21 -8.54
CA HIS A 433 -13.52 -18.07 -8.61
C HIS A 433 -13.27 -19.23 -9.59
N PRO A 434 -13.76 -20.46 -9.33
CA PRO A 434 -13.71 -21.54 -10.30
C PRO A 434 -14.43 -21.18 -11.60
N PHE A 435 -15.58 -20.51 -11.50
CA PHE A 435 -16.42 -20.06 -12.61
C PHE A 435 -17.01 -18.67 -12.33
N VAL A 436 -16.48 -17.60 -12.95
CA VAL A 436 -17.05 -16.24 -12.78
C VAL A 436 -18.45 -16.09 -13.38
N SER A 437 -18.91 -17.02 -14.22
CA SER A 437 -20.27 -17.06 -14.76
C SER A 437 -21.36 -17.21 -13.70
N ASP A 438 -21.01 -17.74 -12.53
CA ASP A 438 -22.00 -17.99 -11.47
C ASP A 438 -22.17 -16.78 -10.54
N LEU A 439 -21.29 -15.78 -10.66
CA LEU A 439 -21.32 -14.57 -9.84
C LEU A 439 -22.34 -13.54 -10.36
N HIS A 440 -23.10 -12.97 -9.42
CA HIS A 440 -23.81 -11.71 -9.59
C HIS A 440 -23.10 -10.64 -8.74
N ILE A 441 -22.77 -9.50 -9.34
CA ILE A 441 -22.02 -8.40 -8.72
C ILE A 441 -22.80 -7.09 -8.89
N GLU A 442 -23.06 -6.36 -7.81
CA GLU A 442 -23.66 -5.02 -7.81
C GLU A 442 -22.72 -3.99 -7.16
N LEU A 443 -22.72 -2.75 -7.65
CA LEU A 443 -22.09 -1.59 -7.03
C LEU A 443 -23.16 -0.56 -6.67
N THR A 444 -23.11 -0.01 -5.45
CA THR A 444 -24.03 1.04 -4.97
C THR A 444 -23.27 2.26 -4.46
N SER A 445 -23.69 3.46 -4.90
CA SER A 445 -23.14 4.74 -4.45
C SER A 445 -23.75 5.24 -3.13
N PRO A 446 -23.10 6.18 -2.43
CA PRO A 446 -23.66 6.83 -1.23
C PRO A 446 -25.01 7.51 -1.47
N ALA A 447 -25.31 7.92 -2.70
CA ALA A 447 -26.60 8.52 -3.08
C ALA A 447 -27.74 7.47 -3.21
N GLY A 448 -27.42 6.18 -3.17
CA GLY A 448 -28.35 5.07 -3.36
C GLY A 448 -28.61 4.71 -4.83
N THR A 449 -27.75 5.14 -5.74
CA THR A 449 -27.73 4.66 -7.14
C THR A 449 -27.06 3.29 -7.16
N THR A 450 -27.71 2.28 -7.75
CA THR A 450 -27.20 0.90 -7.82
C THR A 450 -27.08 0.44 -9.26
N VAL A 451 -25.98 -0.24 -9.58
CA VAL A 451 -25.64 -0.76 -10.90
C VAL A 451 -25.20 -2.22 -10.75
N THR A 452 -25.82 -3.12 -11.51
CA THR A 452 -25.30 -4.48 -11.69
C THR A 452 -24.05 -4.40 -12.56
N ILE A 453 -22.92 -4.93 -12.08
CA ILE A 453 -21.66 -5.00 -12.80
C ILE A 453 -21.62 -6.28 -13.65
N LEU A 454 -22.03 -7.39 -13.05
CA LEU A 454 -22.08 -8.71 -13.67
C LEU A 454 -23.36 -9.41 -13.26
N THR A 455 -24.08 -9.97 -14.23
CA THR A 455 -25.25 -10.83 -14.01
C THR A 455 -24.84 -12.29 -14.18
N SER A 456 -25.23 -13.17 -13.26
CA SER A 456 -24.90 -14.59 -13.36
C SER A 456 -25.58 -15.23 -14.57
N ALA A 457 -24.92 -16.22 -15.19
CA ALA A 457 -25.44 -16.97 -16.33
C ALA A 457 -26.77 -17.68 -16.02
N TRP A 458 -26.99 -18.04 -14.75
CA TRP A 458 -28.21 -18.65 -14.25
C TRP A 458 -29.38 -17.66 -14.20
N GLU A 459 -29.15 -16.43 -13.77
CA GLU A 459 -30.14 -15.36 -13.80
C GLU A 459 -30.43 -14.90 -15.24
N ALA A 460 -29.39 -14.73 -16.07
CA ALA A 460 -29.47 -14.33 -17.47
C ALA A 460 -30.10 -15.41 -18.38
N GLY A 461 -30.29 -16.64 -17.89
CA GLY A 461 -30.95 -17.73 -18.61
C GLY A 461 -30.11 -18.36 -19.73
N GLY A 462 -28.78 -18.27 -19.64
CA GLY A 462 -27.86 -18.83 -20.64
C GLY A 462 -26.38 -18.61 -20.31
N ALA A 463 -25.53 -19.52 -20.79
CA ALA A 463 -24.10 -19.51 -20.52
C ALA A 463 -23.34 -18.46 -21.35
N PHE A 464 -23.34 -17.22 -20.85
CA PHE A 464 -22.35 -16.21 -21.21
C PHE A 464 -21.15 -16.36 -20.25
N LEU A 465 -19.92 -16.15 -20.74
CA LEU A 465 -18.65 -16.42 -20.01
C LEU A 465 -18.40 -17.91 -19.67
N ASN A 466 -18.10 -18.74 -20.67
CA ASN A 466 -17.71 -20.13 -20.42
C ASN A 466 -16.19 -20.27 -20.26
N GLY A 467 -15.74 -20.71 -19.08
CA GLY A 467 -14.35 -21.05 -18.82
C GLY A 467 -14.07 -21.11 -17.31
N GLN A 468 -12.87 -21.54 -16.93
CA GLN A 468 -12.42 -21.50 -15.54
C GLN A 468 -11.46 -20.34 -15.32
N GLY A 469 -11.60 -19.64 -14.20
CA GLY A 469 -10.75 -18.51 -13.84
C GLY A 469 -11.53 -17.31 -13.31
N GLY A 470 -10.79 -16.47 -12.58
CA GLY A 470 -11.29 -15.27 -11.92
C GLY A 470 -10.95 -13.97 -12.67
N PHE A 471 -10.84 -12.89 -11.90
CA PHE A 471 -10.36 -11.58 -12.33
C PHE A 471 -9.01 -11.30 -11.66
N ARG A 472 -8.04 -10.77 -12.40
CA ARG A 472 -6.74 -10.32 -11.87
C ARG A 472 -6.30 -9.07 -12.61
N ASN A 473 -5.98 -7.99 -11.90
CA ASN A 473 -5.64 -6.69 -12.49
C ASN A 473 -6.66 -6.27 -13.57
N THR A 474 -7.96 -6.46 -13.31
CA THR A 474 -9.02 -6.19 -14.30
C THR A 474 -9.71 -4.87 -14.01
N ILE A 475 -9.67 -3.94 -14.95
CA ILE A 475 -10.46 -2.71 -14.89
C ILE A 475 -11.76 -2.91 -15.67
N LEU A 476 -12.89 -2.61 -15.02
CA LEU A 476 -14.19 -2.52 -15.65
C LEU A 476 -14.51 -1.03 -15.88
N ASP A 477 -14.58 -0.66 -17.15
CA ASP A 477 -14.63 0.71 -17.71
C ASP A 477 -15.64 0.70 -18.88
N ASP A 478 -16.74 1.44 -18.78
CA ASP A 478 -17.79 1.42 -19.81
C ASP A 478 -17.47 2.23 -21.08
N GLN A 479 -16.34 2.92 -21.08
CA GLN A 479 -15.75 3.61 -22.22
C GLN A 479 -14.70 2.75 -22.95
N SER A 480 -14.27 1.61 -22.36
CA SER A 480 -13.36 0.66 -23.02
C SER A 480 -13.94 0.13 -24.35
N SER A 481 -13.05 -0.17 -25.30
CA SER A 481 -13.43 -0.72 -26.60
C SER A 481 -13.50 -2.26 -26.64
N THR A 482 -12.98 -2.93 -25.62
CA THR A 482 -12.94 -4.40 -25.51
C THR A 482 -14.06 -4.86 -24.61
N ASN A 483 -15.01 -5.66 -25.10
CA ASN A 483 -16.13 -6.13 -24.27
C ASN A 483 -15.74 -7.36 -23.43
N LEU A 484 -16.15 -7.38 -22.15
CA LEU A 484 -15.85 -8.47 -21.21
C LEU A 484 -16.28 -9.85 -21.74
N TYR A 485 -17.43 -9.94 -22.42
CA TYR A 485 -17.93 -11.18 -23.03
C TYR A 485 -17.11 -11.69 -24.23
N THR A 486 -16.12 -10.92 -24.69
CA THR A 486 -15.16 -11.30 -25.72
C THR A 486 -13.73 -11.45 -25.21
N GLY A 487 -13.50 -11.23 -23.90
CA GLY A 487 -12.22 -11.49 -23.25
C GLY A 487 -11.95 -12.98 -23.04
N GLU A 488 -10.71 -13.30 -22.67
CA GLU A 488 -10.28 -14.65 -22.30
C GLU A 488 -10.13 -14.75 -20.77
N LEU A 489 -10.34 -15.95 -20.21
CA LEU A 489 -10.27 -16.20 -18.77
C LEU A 489 -8.90 -16.80 -18.37
N PRO A 490 -8.35 -16.47 -17.18
CA PRO A 490 -8.85 -15.46 -16.23
C PRO A 490 -8.71 -14.05 -16.81
N PHE A 491 -9.63 -13.16 -16.44
CA PHE A 491 -9.62 -11.79 -16.97
C PHE A 491 -8.42 -11.00 -16.44
N SER A 492 -7.81 -10.22 -17.33
CA SER A 492 -6.85 -9.16 -17.03
C SER A 492 -6.90 -8.06 -18.09
N GLY A 493 -6.53 -6.84 -17.71
CA GLY A 493 -6.65 -5.65 -18.57
C GLY A 493 -8.01 -4.95 -18.44
N VAL A 494 -8.37 -4.15 -19.46
CA VAL A 494 -9.47 -3.17 -19.38
C VAL A 494 -10.68 -3.59 -20.24
N TYR A 495 -11.83 -3.82 -19.61
CA TYR A 495 -13.04 -4.30 -20.28
C TYR A 495 -14.27 -3.43 -20.06
N ASN A 496 -15.07 -3.34 -21.12
CA ASN A 496 -16.40 -2.77 -21.14
C ASN A 496 -17.45 -3.82 -20.77
N ILE A 497 -18.34 -3.44 -19.85
CA ILE A 497 -19.48 -4.24 -19.37
C ILE A 497 -20.82 -3.89 -20.07
N ALA A 498 -20.81 -3.07 -21.12
CA ALA A 498 -21.98 -2.77 -21.94
C ALA A 498 -22.68 -4.05 -22.43
N GLY A 499 -24.00 -4.11 -22.24
CA GLY A 499 -24.81 -5.27 -22.60
C GLY A 499 -25.01 -6.33 -21.51
N THR A 500 -24.42 -6.18 -20.31
CA THR A 500 -24.79 -6.97 -19.13
C THR A 500 -26.25 -6.71 -18.68
N ASN A 501 -26.69 -5.43 -18.72
CA ASN A 501 -27.94 -4.98 -18.05
C ASN A 501 -28.90 -4.14 -18.93
N ASP A 502 -28.98 -4.35 -20.24
CA ASP A 502 -29.72 -3.49 -21.20
C ASP A 502 -29.26 -2.00 -21.26
N LEU A 503 -28.14 -1.66 -20.60
CA LEU A 503 -27.51 -0.34 -20.63
C LEU A 503 -26.21 -0.34 -21.46
N GLU A 504 -25.99 0.71 -22.25
CA GLU A 504 -24.76 0.90 -23.04
C GLU A 504 -23.60 1.46 -22.22
N HIS A 505 -23.89 2.20 -21.13
CA HIS A 505 -22.90 2.86 -20.27
C HIS A 505 -23.32 2.74 -18.78
N PRO A 506 -23.13 1.57 -18.13
CA PRO A 506 -23.62 1.31 -16.78
C PRO A 506 -22.89 2.05 -15.64
N LEU A 507 -21.61 2.40 -15.75
CA LEU A 507 -20.88 3.14 -14.70
C LEU A 507 -21.05 4.66 -14.86
N SER A 508 -21.17 5.15 -16.08
CA SER A 508 -21.47 6.55 -16.40
C SER A 508 -22.75 7.10 -15.76
N VAL A 509 -23.60 6.26 -15.16
CA VAL A 509 -24.79 6.71 -14.39
C VAL A 509 -24.42 7.44 -13.11
N PHE A 510 -23.22 7.21 -12.57
CA PHE A 510 -22.70 7.88 -11.37
C PHE A 510 -22.13 9.29 -11.66
N ASN A 511 -21.98 9.66 -12.93
CA ASN A 511 -21.38 10.93 -13.32
C ASN A 511 -22.26 12.11 -12.89
N GLY A 512 -21.66 13.05 -12.15
CA GLY A 512 -22.32 14.18 -11.50
C GLY A 512 -22.78 13.91 -10.07
N GLU A 513 -22.63 12.68 -9.55
CA GLU A 513 -22.76 12.41 -8.11
C GLU A 513 -21.49 12.86 -7.36
N SER A 514 -21.64 13.14 -6.06
CA SER A 514 -20.51 13.28 -5.14
C SER A 514 -20.00 11.89 -4.77
N ALA A 515 -18.69 11.68 -4.85
CA ALA A 515 -18.08 10.42 -4.44
C ALA A 515 -18.05 10.22 -2.91
N ARG A 516 -18.12 11.31 -2.11
CA ARG A 516 -18.01 11.27 -0.63
C ARG A 516 -18.98 10.28 0.02
N GLY A 517 -18.43 9.36 0.82
CA GLY A 517 -19.16 8.39 1.65
C GLY A 517 -18.96 6.92 1.22
N LEU A 518 -19.71 6.01 1.84
CA LEU A 518 -19.55 4.56 1.63
C LEU A 518 -20.16 4.09 0.30
N TRP A 519 -19.30 3.56 -0.57
CA TRP A 519 -19.65 2.75 -1.73
C TRP A 519 -19.68 1.28 -1.33
N THR A 520 -20.68 0.53 -1.80
CA THR A 520 -20.85 -0.90 -1.44
C THR A 520 -20.80 -1.77 -2.68
N LEU A 521 -19.85 -2.71 -2.71
CA LEU A 521 -19.84 -3.82 -3.67
C LEU A 521 -20.50 -5.03 -3.03
N ARG A 522 -21.42 -5.66 -3.76
CA ARG A 522 -22.21 -6.82 -3.32
C ARG A 522 -21.97 -7.96 -4.28
N ILE A 523 -21.56 -9.12 -3.78
CA ILE A 523 -21.27 -10.32 -4.59
C ILE A 523 -22.10 -11.49 -4.06
N SER A 524 -22.71 -12.26 -4.97
CA SER A 524 -23.36 -13.53 -4.64
C SER A 524 -23.09 -14.59 -5.69
N ASP A 525 -22.82 -15.82 -5.25
CA ASP A 525 -22.74 -17.00 -6.10
C ASP A 525 -24.14 -17.58 -6.34
N TRP A 526 -24.47 -17.95 -7.57
CA TRP A 526 -25.76 -18.52 -7.98
C TRP A 526 -25.69 -20.00 -8.34
N PHE A 527 -24.51 -20.63 -8.26
CA PHE A 527 -24.35 -22.06 -8.45
C PHE A 527 -23.91 -22.75 -7.15
N GLU A 528 -23.97 -24.09 -7.13
CA GLU A 528 -23.60 -24.90 -5.97
C GLU A 528 -22.26 -25.61 -6.22
N GLN A 529 -21.45 -25.79 -5.16
CA GLN A 529 -20.22 -26.59 -5.07
C GLN A 529 -18.90 -25.88 -5.39
N ASP A 530 -18.90 -24.64 -5.89
CA ASP A 530 -17.74 -23.99 -6.51
C ASP A 530 -17.39 -22.61 -5.90
N ALA A 531 -17.18 -22.54 -4.58
CA ALA A 531 -16.84 -21.31 -3.85
C ALA A 531 -15.55 -20.62 -4.32
N GLY A 532 -15.46 -19.30 -4.10
CA GLY A 532 -14.25 -18.50 -4.36
C GLY A 532 -13.94 -17.45 -3.29
N VAL A 533 -12.97 -16.59 -3.57
CA VAL A 533 -12.44 -15.57 -2.64
C VAL A 533 -12.21 -14.26 -3.39
N LEU A 534 -12.68 -13.15 -2.82
CA LEU A 534 -12.32 -11.80 -3.22
C LEU A 534 -11.11 -11.35 -2.39
N ASN A 535 -9.93 -11.29 -2.99
CA ASN A 535 -8.70 -10.92 -2.28
C ASN A 535 -8.53 -9.40 -2.18
N ALA A 536 -8.80 -8.67 -3.27
CA ALA A 536 -8.80 -7.21 -3.29
C ALA A 536 -9.61 -6.64 -4.47
N TRP A 537 -10.18 -5.46 -4.27
CA TRP A 537 -10.76 -4.60 -5.31
C TRP A 537 -10.58 -3.12 -4.93
N SER A 538 -10.78 -2.23 -5.89
CA SER A 538 -10.61 -0.79 -5.73
C SER A 538 -11.60 -0.01 -6.61
N LEU A 539 -11.96 1.21 -6.24
CA LEU A 539 -12.65 2.15 -7.13
C LEU A 539 -11.69 3.24 -7.62
N MET A 540 -11.75 3.53 -8.93
CA MET A 540 -11.01 4.62 -9.56
C MET A 540 -11.99 5.78 -9.78
N PHE A 541 -11.95 6.77 -8.90
CA PHE A 541 -12.80 7.96 -8.96
C PHE A 541 -12.09 9.05 -9.78
N THR A 542 -12.71 9.52 -10.87
CA THR A 542 -12.15 10.60 -11.71
C THR A 542 -13.13 11.77 -11.79
N GLY A 543 -12.71 12.95 -11.40
CA GLY A 543 -13.60 14.11 -11.40
C GLY A 543 -13.01 15.39 -10.84
N GLU A 544 -13.86 16.41 -10.75
CA GLU A 544 -13.49 17.70 -10.20
C GLU A 544 -13.30 17.56 -8.67
N GLN A 545 -12.06 17.69 -8.23
CA GLN A 545 -11.70 17.81 -6.81
C GLN A 545 -12.19 19.17 -6.32
N ILE A 546 -13.06 19.16 -5.31
CA ILE A 546 -13.65 20.37 -4.75
C ILE A 546 -12.70 21.00 -3.72
N ASP A 547 -12.00 20.13 -2.97
CA ASP A 547 -11.04 20.48 -1.93
C ASP A 547 -9.61 20.02 -2.29
N LEU A 548 -8.69 20.98 -2.50
CA LEU A 548 -7.27 20.78 -2.87
C LEU A 548 -6.27 20.91 -1.70
N GLY A 549 -6.73 21.40 -0.54
CA GLY A 549 -6.23 21.08 0.79
C GLY A 549 -4.86 21.51 1.29
N ASP A 550 -4.69 21.28 2.60
CA ASP A 550 -3.40 21.27 3.29
C ASP A 550 -2.82 19.86 3.46
N ALA A 551 -1.79 19.70 4.31
CA ALA A 551 -1.11 18.42 4.53
C ALA A 551 -1.91 17.38 5.34
N TYR A 552 -3.04 17.78 5.93
CA TYR A 552 -3.93 16.96 6.75
C TYR A 552 -5.28 16.66 6.05
N GLU A 553 -5.44 17.16 4.82
CA GLU A 553 -6.64 17.10 4.00
C GLU A 553 -7.24 15.69 3.90
N ILE A 554 -8.41 15.55 4.53
CA ILE A 554 -9.40 14.44 4.60
C ILE A 554 -10.30 14.65 5.82
N ASN A 555 -9.86 15.50 6.75
CA ASN A 555 -10.33 15.75 8.10
C ASN A 555 -11.67 16.52 8.18
N GLU A 556 -12.57 16.28 7.23
CA GLU A 556 -13.81 17.02 6.95
C GLU A 556 -15.02 16.66 7.82
N ASP A 557 -14.86 15.75 8.80
CA ASP A 557 -15.87 15.38 9.79
C ASP A 557 -15.27 14.63 11.00
N PHE A 558 -16.10 14.42 12.04
CA PHE A 558 -15.70 13.72 13.27
C PHE A 558 -15.07 12.32 13.05
N PRO A 559 -15.59 11.43 12.16
CA PRO A 559 -14.91 10.20 11.79
C PRO A 559 -13.47 10.39 11.30
N HIS A 560 -13.25 11.35 10.39
CA HIS A 560 -11.96 11.60 9.74
C HIS A 560 -11.03 12.54 10.53
N ALA A 561 -11.48 13.08 11.66
CA ALA A 561 -10.73 14.00 12.50
C ALA A 561 -9.30 13.51 12.82
N VAL A 562 -8.31 14.35 12.50
CA VAL A 562 -6.88 14.00 12.60
C VAL A 562 -6.49 13.73 14.05
N ASP A 563 -5.95 12.53 14.30
CA ASP A 563 -5.60 12.06 15.63
C ASP A 563 -4.24 12.59 16.09
N LEU A 564 -4.27 13.69 16.83
CA LEU A 564 -3.11 14.31 17.48
C LEU A 564 -2.69 13.55 18.77
N ARG A 565 -3.38 12.47 19.11
CA ARG A 565 -3.11 11.56 20.23
C ARG A 565 -3.22 12.26 21.59
N SER A 566 -2.44 11.79 22.57
CA SER A 566 -2.42 12.37 23.92
C SER A 566 -1.36 13.47 24.02
N LEU A 567 -1.83 14.71 24.02
CA LEU A 567 -1.00 15.92 23.99
C LEU A 567 -0.69 16.47 25.38
N GLY A 568 0.39 17.23 25.46
CA GLY A 568 0.57 18.30 26.45
C GLY A 568 0.52 19.67 25.75
N PHE A 569 1.22 19.78 24.62
CA PHE A 569 1.22 20.94 23.72
C PHE A 569 1.32 20.45 22.28
N VAL A 570 0.72 21.17 21.32
CA VAL A 570 0.95 21.02 19.88
C VAL A 570 0.86 22.38 19.19
N GLU A 571 1.63 22.52 18.11
CA GLU A 571 1.56 23.64 17.17
C GLU A 571 1.61 23.05 15.76
N LEU A 572 0.59 23.36 14.96
CA LEU A 572 0.46 23.01 13.55
C LEU A 572 0.44 24.31 12.73
N ASN A 573 1.13 24.29 11.59
CA ASN A 573 1.32 25.42 10.72
C ASN A 573 1.08 24.98 9.27
N GLU A 574 0.85 25.95 8.38
CA GLU A 574 0.57 25.68 6.95
C GLU A 574 -0.76 24.91 6.76
N LEU A 575 -1.77 25.21 7.60
CA LEU A 575 -3.14 24.69 7.46
C LEU A 575 -4.01 25.63 6.61
N SER A 576 -5.12 25.16 6.04
CA SER A 576 -6.01 26.00 5.23
C SER A 576 -7.47 25.56 5.16
N ILE A 577 -8.37 26.44 5.58
CA ILE A 577 -9.77 26.42 5.13
C ILE A 577 -9.78 26.96 3.69
N HIS A 578 -9.65 26.09 2.71
CA HIS A 578 -9.36 26.43 1.32
C HIS A 578 -10.60 26.42 0.41
N SER A 579 -11.73 25.85 0.88
CA SER A 579 -13.04 26.02 0.23
C SER A 579 -14.12 26.59 1.16
N GLY A 580 -15.26 26.93 0.56
CA GLY A 580 -16.41 27.49 1.29
C GLY A 580 -17.30 26.42 1.95
N LEU A 581 -16.86 25.16 1.99
CA LEU A 581 -17.58 24.00 2.53
C LEU A 581 -16.74 23.22 3.52
N ASP A 582 -15.43 23.15 3.26
CA ASP A 582 -14.32 22.77 4.13
C ASP A 582 -14.53 23.10 5.62
N ARG A 583 -14.16 22.12 6.45
CA ARG A 583 -14.14 22.12 7.92
C ARG A 583 -13.05 21.20 8.44
N ASP A 584 -11.93 21.78 8.89
CA ASP A 584 -10.90 21.02 9.58
C ASP A 584 -11.33 20.47 10.96
N PHE A 585 -11.35 19.15 11.12
CA PHE A 585 -11.51 18.46 12.40
C PHE A 585 -10.20 17.84 12.93
N PHE A 586 -9.85 18.13 14.18
CA PHE A 586 -8.74 17.49 14.91
C PHE A 586 -9.25 16.82 16.17
N ARG A 587 -8.60 15.76 16.64
CA ARG A 587 -8.93 15.10 17.91
C ARG A 587 -7.72 14.80 18.79
N PHE A 588 -7.90 14.86 20.11
CA PHE A 588 -6.83 14.58 21.08
C PHE A 588 -7.38 14.13 22.44
N ASN A 589 -6.55 13.42 23.22
CA ASN A 589 -6.86 13.06 24.61
C ASN A 589 -6.08 13.94 25.60
N SER A 590 -6.77 14.54 26.57
CA SER A 590 -6.11 15.23 27.68
C SER A 590 -5.49 14.25 28.68
N LYS A 591 -4.29 14.56 29.19
CA LYS A 591 -3.58 13.75 30.20
C LYS A 591 -4.06 14.00 31.64
N SER A 592 -4.67 15.14 31.89
CA SER A 592 -4.94 15.66 33.23
C SER A 592 -6.19 16.55 33.26
N ASN A 593 -6.59 16.97 34.47
CA ASN A 593 -7.62 17.99 34.63
C ASN A 593 -6.94 19.36 34.62
N SER A 594 -6.86 20.01 33.45
CA SER A 594 -6.09 21.24 33.26
C SER A 594 -6.94 22.35 32.62
N PRO A 595 -6.59 23.63 32.84
CA PRO A 595 -7.00 24.69 31.93
C PRO A 595 -6.40 24.38 30.54
N ALA A 596 -7.26 24.25 29.54
CA ALA A 596 -6.88 24.01 28.17
C ALA A 596 -7.10 25.27 27.35
N THR A 597 -6.18 25.55 26.42
CA THR A 597 -6.29 26.64 25.44
C THR A 597 -6.19 26.07 24.03
N VAL A 598 -7.09 26.52 23.14
CA VAL A 598 -6.93 26.40 21.68
C VAL A 598 -6.81 27.80 21.11
N SER A 599 -5.85 28.00 20.20
CA SER A 599 -5.70 29.25 19.45
C SER A 599 -5.63 28.95 17.96
N VAL A 600 -6.35 29.71 17.15
CA VAL A 600 -6.38 29.64 15.69
C VAL A 600 -5.92 31.00 15.17
N GLU A 601 -4.79 31.05 14.45
CA GLU A 601 -4.20 32.31 13.97
C GLU A 601 -4.28 32.42 12.45
N PHE A 602 -4.86 33.51 11.93
CA PHE A 602 -5.09 33.69 10.49
C PHE A 602 -5.15 35.19 10.09
N PRO A 603 -4.88 35.54 8.82
CA PRO A 603 -5.02 36.91 8.34
C PRO A 603 -6.49 37.25 8.05
N ILE A 604 -7.13 38.05 8.92
CA ILE A 604 -8.52 38.58 8.77
C ILE A 604 -8.82 39.25 7.40
N SER A 605 -7.80 39.60 6.62
CA SER A 605 -7.94 40.13 5.25
C SER A 605 -8.36 39.11 4.19
N ALA A 606 -8.18 37.81 4.43
CA ALA A 606 -8.62 36.73 3.55
C ALA A 606 -10.02 36.22 3.91
N GLY A 607 -10.32 36.13 5.21
CA GLY A 607 -11.64 35.78 5.73
C GLY A 607 -11.64 35.66 7.26
N ASN A 608 -12.80 35.41 7.84
CA ASN A 608 -12.95 35.10 9.27
C ASN A 608 -13.14 33.61 9.43
N LEU A 609 -12.32 32.97 10.26
CA LEU A 609 -12.56 31.60 10.71
C LEU A 609 -13.37 31.65 12.02
N ASP A 610 -14.00 30.54 12.38
CA ASP A 610 -14.55 30.28 13.70
C ASP A 610 -13.99 28.92 14.15
N VAL A 611 -13.84 28.72 15.46
CA VAL A 611 -13.39 27.45 16.04
C VAL A 611 -14.35 26.96 17.11
N THR A 612 -14.62 25.65 17.15
CA THR A 612 -15.50 25.03 18.15
C THR A 612 -14.85 23.77 18.72
N ILE A 613 -15.02 23.58 20.03
CA ILE A 613 -14.48 22.43 20.78
C ILE A 613 -15.64 21.56 21.25
N TYR A 614 -15.52 20.25 21.04
CA TYR A 614 -16.51 19.24 21.45
C TYR A 614 -15.88 18.22 22.41
N ASP A 615 -16.69 17.63 23.29
CA ASP A 615 -16.28 16.49 24.13
C ASP A 615 -16.54 15.12 23.47
N SER A 616 -16.30 14.02 24.19
CA SER A 616 -16.48 12.66 23.69
C SER A 616 -17.93 12.27 23.33
N ASN A 617 -18.92 13.07 23.74
CA ASN A 617 -20.33 12.90 23.39
C ASN A 617 -20.75 13.79 22.21
N LEU A 618 -19.80 14.52 21.62
CA LEU A 618 -20.02 15.57 20.62
C LEU A 618 -20.88 16.74 21.15
N GLU A 619 -20.84 17.01 22.46
CA GLU A 619 -21.42 18.23 23.04
C GLU A 619 -20.39 19.38 23.00
N ILE A 620 -20.82 20.57 22.58
CA ILE A 620 -19.97 21.77 22.51
C ILE A 620 -19.54 22.18 23.93
N VAL A 621 -18.22 22.24 24.18
CA VAL A 621 -17.64 22.72 25.44
C VAL A 621 -17.14 24.17 25.36
N ALA A 622 -16.71 24.62 24.17
CA ALA A 622 -16.30 26.00 23.91
C ALA A 622 -16.50 26.33 22.42
N SER A 623 -16.72 27.60 22.07
CA SER A 623 -16.87 28.05 20.67
C SER A 623 -16.49 29.52 20.54
N GLY A 624 -15.74 29.84 19.48
CA GLY A 624 -15.32 31.17 19.05
C GLY A 624 -16.21 31.60 17.90
N THR A 625 -16.75 32.82 18.00
CA THR A 625 -17.71 33.41 17.05
C THR A 625 -17.46 34.92 16.91
N SER A 626 -16.20 35.35 17.06
CA SER A 626 -15.78 36.74 16.87
C SER A 626 -15.62 37.04 15.38
N ILE A 627 -15.49 38.33 15.03
CA ILE A 627 -15.49 38.79 13.62
C ILE A 627 -14.31 39.73 13.31
N GLU A 628 -13.32 39.83 14.21
CA GLU A 628 -12.26 40.86 14.16
C GLU A 628 -10.84 40.37 14.53
N ASP A 629 -10.65 39.12 14.97
CA ASP A 629 -9.40 38.64 15.60
C ASP A 629 -9.12 37.14 15.38
N ASN A 630 -7.93 36.68 15.80
CA ASN A 630 -7.59 35.26 15.95
C ASN A 630 -8.45 34.64 17.06
N GLU A 631 -9.11 33.50 16.85
CA GLU A 631 -9.85 32.87 17.93
C GLU A 631 -8.91 32.28 18.99
N ARG A 632 -9.21 32.56 20.26
CA ARG A 632 -8.59 31.89 21.40
C ARG A 632 -9.65 31.41 22.38
N LEU A 633 -9.78 30.10 22.52
CA LEU A 633 -10.72 29.46 23.43
C LEU A 633 -10.02 28.88 24.65
N GLN A 634 -10.74 28.92 25.77
CA GLN A 634 -10.29 28.32 27.02
C GLN A 634 -11.42 27.53 27.68
N TRP A 635 -11.11 26.33 28.17
CA TRP A 635 -12.03 25.49 28.95
C TRP A 635 -11.25 24.69 30.00
N MET A 636 -11.97 24.00 30.89
CA MET A 636 -11.34 23.00 31.75
C MET A 636 -11.41 21.64 31.08
N ALA A 637 -10.26 21.16 30.60
CA ALA A 637 -10.13 19.79 30.13
C ALA A 637 -10.27 18.81 31.30
N LYS A 638 -10.79 17.63 31.00
CA LYS A 638 -10.91 16.50 31.92
C LYS A 638 -9.87 15.46 31.57
N LYS A 639 -9.27 14.83 32.57
CA LYS A 639 -8.31 13.74 32.39
C LYS A 639 -8.91 12.58 31.58
N ASP A 640 -8.13 12.07 30.64
CA ASP A 640 -8.41 10.94 29.74
C ASP A 640 -9.63 11.14 28.81
N GLU A 641 -10.26 12.33 28.82
CA GLU A 641 -11.35 12.70 27.92
C GLU A 641 -10.81 12.96 26.50
N LEU A 642 -11.56 12.49 25.50
CA LEU A 642 -11.35 12.81 24.09
C LEU A 642 -12.04 14.14 23.76
N TYR A 643 -11.30 15.06 23.18
CA TYR A 643 -11.81 16.32 22.65
C TYR A 643 -11.65 16.36 21.13
N TYR A 644 -12.56 17.08 20.48
CA TYR A 644 -12.44 17.45 19.07
C TYR A 644 -12.34 18.98 18.95
N VAL A 645 -11.55 19.45 17.99
CA VAL A 645 -11.51 20.83 17.48
C VAL A 645 -12.12 20.81 16.09
N GLU A 646 -12.99 21.76 15.80
CA GLU A 646 -13.52 22.04 14.47
C GLU A 646 -13.15 23.49 14.13
N VAL A 647 -12.45 23.72 13.02
CA VAL A 647 -12.17 25.05 12.46
C VAL A 647 -12.98 25.19 11.17
N PHE A 648 -13.60 26.35 10.91
CA PHE A 648 -14.40 26.54 9.69
C PHE A 648 -14.54 28.02 9.28
N GLY A 649 -14.76 28.27 7.99
CA GLY A 649 -14.96 29.61 7.46
C GLY A 649 -16.36 30.20 7.72
N VAL A 650 -16.41 31.37 8.37
CA VAL A 650 -17.66 32.13 8.58
C VAL A 650 -18.17 32.71 7.25
N ASP A 651 -19.47 32.58 6.98
CA ASP A 651 -20.10 32.99 5.70
C ASP A 651 -19.40 32.39 4.45
N ARG A 652 -18.75 31.21 4.60
CA ARG A 652 -17.91 30.55 3.57
C ARG A 652 -16.62 31.30 3.21
N ALA A 653 -16.03 31.96 4.20
CA ALA A 653 -14.65 32.44 4.14
C ALA A 653 -13.67 31.30 3.84
N ILE A 654 -12.56 31.64 3.19
CA ILE A 654 -11.40 30.76 3.01
C ILE A 654 -10.18 31.47 3.60
N ASN A 655 -9.29 30.74 4.27
CA ASN A 655 -8.10 31.29 4.88
C ASN A 655 -7.02 30.24 5.22
N ASP A 656 -5.76 30.64 5.07
CA ASP A 656 -4.61 29.91 5.62
C ASP A 656 -4.51 30.20 7.13
N TYR A 657 -4.15 29.23 7.95
CA TYR A 657 -4.07 29.40 9.41
C TYR A 657 -3.03 28.50 10.10
N SER A 658 -2.80 28.80 11.39
CA SER A 658 -2.04 27.95 12.32
C SER A 658 -2.89 27.57 13.51
N LEU A 659 -2.76 26.32 13.99
CA LEU A 659 -3.48 25.78 15.14
C LEU A 659 -2.52 25.49 16.30
N MET A 660 -2.81 26.04 17.48
CA MET A 660 -2.09 25.75 18.71
C MET A 660 -3.05 25.17 19.76
N ILE A 661 -2.66 24.04 20.38
CA ILE A 661 -3.39 23.45 21.51
C ILE A 661 -2.43 23.31 22.69
N ASP A 662 -2.76 23.95 23.81
CA ASP A 662 -2.00 23.88 25.05
C ASP A 662 -2.87 23.30 26.18
N LEU A 663 -2.43 22.17 26.72
CA LEU A 663 -3.07 21.40 27.79
C LEU A 663 -2.17 21.28 29.03
N ARG A 664 -0.98 21.89 29.01
CA ARG A 664 -0.02 21.87 30.12
C ARG A 664 -0.65 22.48 31.36
N ILE A 665 -0.47 21.85 32.51
CA ILE A 665 -0.83 22.50 33.79
C ILE A 665 0.29 23.53 34.08
N PRO A 666 -0.04 24.82 34.26
CA PRO A 666 0.95 25.79 34.70
C PRO A 666 1.60 25.34 36.01
N GLY A 667 2.93 25.29 36.06
CA GLY A 667 3.67 24.84 37.23
C GLY A 667 3.85 23.32 37.39
N ASP A 668 3.28 22.47 36.52
CA ASP A 668 3.58 21.03 36.48
C ASP A 668 4.78 20.80 35.56
N PHE A 669 5.99 20.93 36.11
CA PHE A 669 7.24 20.84 35.35
C PHE A 669 7.72 19.40 35.17
N ASN A 670 7.13 18.44 35.89
CA ASN A 670 7.44 17.02 35.77
C ASN A 670 6.45 16.23 34.88
N GLN A 671 5.28 16.82 34.58
CA GLN A 671 4.18 16.31 33.77
C GLN A 671 3.46 15.07 34.36
N ASP A 672 3.43 14.92 35.69
CA ASP A 672 2.66 13.85 36.35
C ASP A 672 1.18 14.19 36.58
N GLY A 673 0.78 15.44 36.34
CA GLY A 673 -0.59 15.93 36.49
C GLY A 673 -0.89 16.59 37.84
N GLN A 674 0.12 16.83 38.68
CA GLN A 674 0.03 17.58 39.92
C GLN A 674 1.04 18.74 39.93
N VAL A 675 0.76 19.76 40.74
CA VAL A 675 1.72 20.81 41.07
C VAL A 675 2.02 20.64 42.56
N GLU A 676 3.17 20.06 42.89
CA GLU A 676 3.51 19.74 44.28
C GLU A 676 4.98 20.04 44.62
N PHE A 677 5.50 19.44 45.70
CA PHE A 677 6.85 19.71 46.21
C PHE A 677 7.96 19.41 45.18
N THR A 678 7.72 18.50 44.24
CA THR A 678 8.63 18.16 43.13
C THR A 678 8.83 19.33 42.19
N ASP A 679 7.75 20.02 41.83
CA ASP A 679 7.75 21.13 40.89
C ASP A 679 8.35 22.39 41.51
N ILE A 680 8.01 22.66 42.77
CA ILE A 680 8.69 23.69 43.58
C ILE A 680 10.21 23.44 43.60
N ALA A 681 10.64 22.19 43.80
CA ALA A 681 12.05 21.84 43.80
C ALA A 681 12.71 21.99 42.42
N GLN A 682 11.99 21.74 41.32
CA GLN A 682 12.48 22.02 39.96
C GLN A 682 12.62 23.52 39.70
N LEU A 683 11.63 24.34 40.05
CA LEU A 683 11.70 25.79 39.88
C LEU A 683 12.81 26.41 40.75
N CYS A 684 12.90 26.06 42.03
CA CYS A 684 14.02 26.48 42.88
C CYS A 684 15.38 26.06 42.30
N SER A 685 15.47 24.88 41.64
CA SER A 685 16.69 24.47 40.94
C SER A 685 16.98 25.33 39.71
N ALA A 686 15.97 25.66 38.90
CA ALA A 686 16.12 26.53 37.74
C ALA A 686 16.61 27.93 38.14
N ILE A 687 15.97 28.54 39.14
CA ILE A 687 16.34 29.84 39.73
C ILE A 687 17.81 29.84 40.19
N ARG A 688 18.24 28.84 40.98
CA ARG A 688 19.62 28.72 41.45
C ARG A 688 20.66 28.53 40.34
N ASN A 689 20.27 27.90 39.23
CA ASN A 689 21.17 27.65 38.09
C ASN A 689 21.23 28.82 37.09
N SER A 690 20.33 29.82 37.21
CA SER A 690 20.34 31.07 36.43
C SER A 690 20.36 30.88 34.90
N GLY A 691 19.61 29.90 34.39
CA GLY A 691 19.38 29.69 32.97
C GLY A 691 17.93 29.99 32.60
N PHE A 692 17.71 30.75 31.52
CA PHE A 692 16.37 30.92 30.96
C PHE A 692 15.91 29.62 30.30
N VAL A 693 14.76 29.12 30.73
CA VAL A 693 13.99 28.08 30.05
C VAL A 693 12.54 28.53 30.11
N GLU A 694 11.89 28.62 28.96
CA GLU A 694 10.54 29.18 28.81
C GLU A 694 9.48 28.44 29.66
N GLU A 695 9.69 27.14 29.94
CA GLU A 695 8.79 26.37 30.80
C GLU A 695 8.76 26.83 32.27
N PHE A 696 9.82 27.47 32.77
CA PHE A 696 9.91 27.98 34.15
C PHE A 696 9.58 29.48 34.28
N ASP A 697 9.40 30.21 33.17
CA ASP A 697 8.96 31.61 33.13
C ASP A 697 7.43 31.68 33.24
N LEU A 698 6.92 31.44 34.45
CA LEU A 698 5.49 31.39 34.77
C LEU A 698 4.84 32.78 34.72
N ASN A 699 5.61 33.84 34.93
CA ASN A 699 5.10 35.20 34.96
C ASN A 699 5.18 35.93 33.58
N HIS A 700 5.92 35.34 32.63
CA HIS A 700 6.16 35.80 31.27
C HIS A 700 6.93 37.14 31.17
N ASP A 701 7.90 37.38 32.05
CA ASP A 701 8.80 38.55 31.99
C ASP A 701 10.17 38.27 31.33
N SER A 702 10.36 37.06 30.79
CA SER A 702 11.59 36.58 30.16
C SER A 702 12.78 36.37 31.11
N LEU A 703 12.51 36.24 32.41
CA LEU A 703 13.46 35.77 33.41
C LEU A 703 12.96 34.44 34.00
N VAL A 704 13.84 33.75 34.74
CA VAL A 704 13.46 32.63 35.61
C VAL A 704 14.00 32.98 36.98
N ASP A 705 13.18 33.66 37.78
CA ASP A 705 13.57 34.20 39.07
C ASP A 705 12.48 34.08 40.14
N ARG A 706 12.55 34.94 41.15
CA ARG A 706 11.59 34.96 42.25
C ARG A 706 10.18 35.36 41.81
N GLY A 707 10.02 36.13 40.72
CA GLY A 707 8.71 36.47 40.16
C GLY A 707 7.91 35.23 39.76
N ASP A 708 8.58 34.19 39.27
CA ASP A 708 7.96 32.91 38.94
C ASP A 708 7.60 32.10 40.19
N MET A 709 8.45 32.16 41.22
CA MET A 709 8.16 31.52 42.49
C MET A 709 6.98 32.18 43.21
N ASP A 710 6.91 33.52 43.22
CA ASP A 710 5.76 34.27 43.73
C ASP A 710 4.48 33.89 42.91
N HIS A 711 4.59 33.71 41.59
CA HIS A 711 3.48 33.25 40.74
C HIS A 711 3.04 31.82 41.08
N LEU A 712 3.97 30.87 41.21
CA LEU A 712 3.70 29.48 41.58
C LEU A 712 2.98 29.38 42.93
N VAL A 713 3.48 30.08 43.95
CA VAL A 713 2.94 30.01 45.32
C VAL A 713 1.58 30.69 45.42
N HIS A 714 1.41 31.90 44.86
CA HIS A 714 0.20 32.70 45.08
C HIS A 714 -0.91 32.51 44.03
N GLN A 715 -0.58 32.22 42.77
CA GLN A 715 -1.56 32.13 41.67
C GLN A 715 -1.89 30.68 41.29
N ILE A 716 -0.93 29.77 41.38
CA ILE A 716 -1.11 28.36 40.95
C ILE A 716 -1.46 27.47 42.14
N LEU A 717 -0.67 27.53 43.22
CA LEU A 717 -0.90 26.76 44.44
C LEU A 717 -1.93 27.41 45.39
N GLU A 718 -2.32 28.66 45.13
CA GLU A 718 -3.22 29.48 45.99
C GLU A 718 -2.85 29.48 47.49
N THR A 719 -1.56 29.36 47.83
CA THR A 719 -1.06 29.33 49.22
C THR A 719 -0.16 30.54 49.54
N SER A 720 0.61 30.48 50.62
CA SER A 720 1.56 31.50 51.07
C SER A 720 2.90 30.87 51.44
N TYR A 721 3.99 31.63 51.30
CA TYR A 721 5.27 31.22 51.91
C TYR A 721 5.08 30.97 53.40
N GLY A 722 5.54 29.82 53.89
CA GLY A 722 5.31 29.36 55.26
C GLY A 722 4.49 28.08 55.38
N ASP A 723 3.62 27.81 54.40
CA ASP A 723 2.83 26.57 54.32
C ASP A 723 3.73 25.39 53.89
N ALA A 724 4.28 24.67 54.87
CA ALA A 724 5.27 23.62 54.64
C ALA A 724 4.64 22.29 54.22
N ASN A 725 3.34 22.11 54.45
CA ASN A 725 2.61 20.88 54.16
C ASN A 725 1.67 21.01 52.94
N LEU A 726 1.55 22.20 52.35
CA LEU A 726 0.64 22.56 51.26
C LEU A 726 -0.85 22.32 51.62
N ASP A 727 -1.24 22.58 52.87
CA ASP A 727 -2.64 22.53 53.34
C ASP A 727 -3.44 23.83 53.09
N GLY A 728 -2.78 24.86 52.56
CA GLY A 728 -3.32 26.17 52.21
C GLY A 728 -3.28 27.17 53.37
N VAL A 729 -2.70 26.83 54.53
CA VAL A 729 -2.74 27.69 55.72
C VAL A 729 -1.42 27.67 56.50
N PHE A 730 -0.57 28.70 56.35
CA PHE A 730 0.61 28.86 57.20
C PHE A 730 0.23 28.98 58.71
N ASN A 731 0.53 27.93 59.48
CA ASN A 731 0.12 27.78 60.87
C ASN A 731 1.17 27.06 61.77
N SER A 732 0.75 26.72 63.00
CA SER A 732 1.62 26.05 63.99
C SER A 732 2.10 24.66 63.55
N THR A 733 1.38 24.01 62.64
CA THR A 733 1.67 22.67 62.14
C THR A 733 2.91 22.70 61.24
N ASP A 734 3.01 23.70 60.37
CA ASP A 734 4.14 23.93 59.46
C ASP A 734 5.43 24.19 60.21
N LEU A 735 5.39 25.16 61.12
CA LEU A 735 6.52 25.46 61.99
C LEU A 735 6.94 24.23 62.80
N THR A 736 5.97 23.44 63.28
CA THR A 736 6.27 22.20 64.00
C THR A 736 6.90 21.13 63.09
N ALA A 737 6.49 21.04 61.82
CA ALA A 737 7.03 20.11 60.84
C ALA A 737 8.48 20.46 60.46
N ILE A 738 8.73 21.69 60.00
CA ILE A 738 10.08 22.13 59.57
C ILE A 738 11.12 22.05 60.71
N PHE A 739 10.74 22.46 61.93
CA PHE A 739 11.63 22.33 63.10
C PHE A 739 11.84 20.88 63.56
N GLN A 740 11.01 19.91 63.14
CA GLN A 740 11.26 18.48 63.34
C GLN A 740 12.25 17.90 62.33
N VAL A 741 12.36 18.46 61.12
CA VAL A 741 13.40 18.09 60.15
C VAL A 741 14.79 18.48 60.68
N GLY A 742 14.86 19.60 61.41
CA GLY A 742 16.05 20.01 62.17
C GLY A 742 17.13 20.71 61.36
N GLN A 743 16.77 21.29 60.21
CA GLN A 743 17.68 21.94 59.27
C GLN A 743 17.92 23.43 59.57
N TYR A 744 17.10 24.03 60.45
CA TYR A 744 17.18 25.45 60.78
C TYR A 744 18.57 25.86 61.27
N GLU A 745 19.25 26.72 60.51
CA GLU A 745 20.61 27.20 60.78
C GLU A 745 21.63 26.06 61.05
N ASP A 746 21.46 24.89 60.42
CA ASP A 746 22.34 23.72 60.62
C ASP A 746 23.72 23.85 59.93
N GLY A 747 23.79 24.68 58.89
CA GLY A 747 25.00 24.99 58.12
C GLY A 747 25.43 23.88 57.13
N ILE A 748 24.48 23.10 56.59
CA ILE A 748 24.71 22.04 55.60
C ILE A 748 24.18 22.47 54.22
N PRO A 749 25.05 22.97 53.31
CA PRO A 749 24.65 23.53 52.02
C PRO A 749 23.72 22.66 51.16
N ASN A 750 22.62 23.24 50.69
CA ASN A 750 21.64 22.65 49.76
C ASN A 750 20.98 21.37 50.30
N ASN A 751 20.76 21.29 51.62
CA ASN A 751 20.07 20.15 52.22
C ASN A 751 18.55 20.36 52.36
N SER A 752 18.08 21.61 52.27
CA SER A 752 16.71 21.99 52.58
C SER A 752 15.83 21.95 51.33
N THR A 753 14.53 21.82 51.55
CA THR A 753 13.47 21.80 50.54
C THR A 753 12.30 22.63 51.06
N TRP A 754 11.28 22.89 50.24
CA TRP A 754 10.07 23.60 50.68
C TRP A 754 9.47 23.03 51.98
N ALA A 755 9.32 21.71 52.07
CA ALA A 755 8.83 21.01 53.26
C ALA A 755 9.84 20.95 54.42
N GLY A 756 11.11 21.29 54.17
CA GLY A 756 12.17 21.50 55.17
C GLY A 756 12.31 22.96 55.62
N GLY A 757 11.73 23.91 54.89
CA GLY A 757 11.76 25.36 55.17
C GLY A 757 12.53 26.24 54.16
N ASP A 758 13.09 25.68 53.07
CA ASP A 758 13.66 26.45 51.94
C ASP A 758 12.51 27.08 51.15
N TRP A 759 12.14 28.31 51.51
CA TRP A 759 11.04 29.06 50.90
C TRP A 759 11.55 30.17 49.99
N ASN A 760 12.79 30.61 50.16
CA ASN A 760 13.43 31.62 49.33
C ASN A 760 14.16 31.01 48.09
N CYS A 761 14.21 29.67 47.98
CA CYS A 761 14.92 28.88 46.98
C CYS A 761 16.46 28.93 47.03
N ASP A 762 17.11 29.34 48.12
CA ASP A 762 18.58 29.39 48.22
C ASP A 762 19.24 28.06 48.61
N GLY A 763 18.45 27.11 49.11
CA GLY A 763 18.86 25.74 49.44
C GLY A 763 19.09 25.47 50.93
N GLU A 764 19.03 26.50 51.77
CA GLU A 764 19.07 26.41 53.23
C GLU A 764 17.68 26.60 53.84
N PHE A 765 17.55 26.37 55.16
CA PHE A 765 16.43 26.88 55.95
C PHE A 765 17.00 27.76 57.05
N ASP A 766 16.81 29.08 56.95
CA ASP A 766 17.38 30.02 57.90
C ASP A 766 16.43 31.16 58.34
N SER A 767 16.98 32.15 59.04
CA SER A 767 16.23 33.33 59.50
C SER A 767 15.55 34.10 58.34
N SER A 768 16.04 34.01 57.11
CA SER A 768 15.52 34.71 55.94
C SER A 768 14.24 34.09 55.38
N ASP A 769 14.11 32.76 55.40
CA ASP A 769 12.87 32.05 55.04
C ASP A 769 11.75 32.37 56.03
N LEU A 770 12.06 32.30 57.33
CA LEU A 770 11.10 32.70 58.37
C LEU A 770 10.67 34.17 58.22
N VAL A 771 11.59 35.05 57.83
CA VAL A 771 11.27 36.45 57.54
C VAL A 771 10.42 36.59 56.27
N LEU A 772 10.68 35.80 55.22
CA LEU A 772 9.85 35.75 54.01
C LEU A 772 8.42 35.31 54.34
N ALA A 773 8.24 34.13 54.95
CA ALA A 773 6.92 33.61 55.31
C ALA A 773 6.12 34.58 56.19
N LEU A 774 6.77 35.23 57.17
CA LEU A 774 6.14 36.23 58.04
C LEU A 774 5.92 37.61 57.39
N GLN A 775 6.57 37.89 56.24
CA GLN A 775 6.32 39.11 55.44
C GLN A 775 5.21 38.88 54.41
N ASP A 776 5.11 37.67 53.87
CA ASP A 776 4.12 37.26 52.89
C ASP A 776 2.74 37.01 53.51
N GLY A 777 2.68 36.12 54.50
CA GLY A 777 1.44 35.58 55.06
C GLY A 777 1.14 36.02 56.50
N LEU A 778 -0.16 36.19 56.80
CA LEU A 778 -0.63 36.27 58.17
C LEU A 778 -0.70 34.87 58.78
N TYR A 779 0.35 34.45 59.51
CA TYR A 779 0.35 33.25 60.35
C TYR A 779 -0.97 33.15 61.15
N SER A 780 -1.72 32.07 60.94
CA SER A 780 -3.11 31.94 61.39
C SER A 780 -3.35 30.66 62.16
N GLU A 781 -3.80 30.76 63.42
CA GLU A 781 -4.29 29.61 64.19
C GLU A 781 -5.76 29.25 63.87
N ALA A 782 -6.37 29.88 62.86
CA ALA A 782 -7.77 29.68 62.52
C ALA A 782 -7.93 28.84 61.24
N ALA A 783 -8.10 27.52 61.42
CA ALA A 783 -8.57 26.62 60.37
C ALA A 783 -9.92 27.11 59.81
N THR A 784 -9.86 27.74 58.63
CA THR A 784 -11.04 28.32 57.97
C THR A 784 -11.32 27.52 56.71
N ALA A 785 -12.34 26.64 56.79
CA ALA A 785 -12.63 25.71 55.71
C ALA A 785 -12.98 26.41 54.39
N ALA A 786 -12.14 26.24 53.37
CA ALA A 786 -12.39 26.64 51.99
C ALA A 786 -12.22 25.42 51.05
N LYS A 787 -13.35 25.01 50.45
CA LYS A 787 -13.48 24.15 49.25
C LYS A 787 -12.43 23.05 48.97
N LEU A 788 -12.68 21.88 49.56
CA LEU A 788 -12.56 20.61 48.83
C LEU A 788 -13.94 19.97 48.71
N ALA A 789 -14.51 20.00 47.50
CA ALA A 789 -15.78 19.37 47.18
C ALA A 789 -15.80 18.94 45.70
N PHE A 790 -15.00 17.94 45.37
CA PHE A 790 -15.11 17.21 44.11
C PHE A 790 -16.51 16.57 44.03
N ALA A 791 -17.33 17.01 43.07
CA ALA A 791 -18.70 16.53 42.93
C ALA A 791 -18.73 15.23 42.12
N ALA A 792 -18.78 14.08 42.80
CA ALA A 792 -19.19 12.83 42.18
C ALA A 792 -20.70 12.87 41.82
N PRO A 793 -21.12 12.31 40.68
CA PRO A 793 -22.51 12.45 40.22
C PRO A 793 -23.49 11.63 41.07
N ALA A 794 -24.63 12.25 41.41
CA ALA A 794 -25.76 11.55 42.02
C ALA A 794 -26.61 10.87 40.93
N PRO A 795 -27.17 9.66 41.18
CA PRO A 795 -27.83 8.88 40.15
C PRO A 795 -29.21 9.43 39.77
N VAL A 796 -29.59 9.16 38.52
CA VAL A 796 -30.90 9.42 37.93
C VAL A 796 -32.05 9.01 38.87
N ARG A 797 -33.03 9.91 39.03
CA ARG A 797 -34.39 9.54 39.41
C ARG A 797 -35.40 10.14 38.44
N SER A 798 -36.41 9.33 38.16
CA SER A 798 -37.36 9.48 37.05
C SER A 798 -38.30 10.69 37.15
N THR A 799 -38.76 11.12 35.99
CA THR A 799 -39.88 12.02 35.76
C THR A 799 -41.17 11.65 36.50
N SER A 800 -41.64 12.53 37.40
CA SER A 800 -43.06 12.83 37.61
C SER A 800 -43.25 14.01 38.57
N GLU A 801 -44.28 14.84 38.32
CA GLU A 801 -44.86 15.84 39.25
C GLU A 801 -43.96 17.05 39.63
N LEU A 802 -44.37 18.34 39.55
CA LEU A 802 -45.68 18.96 39.31
C LEU A 802 -45.57 20.25 38.49
N ASN A 803 -46.54 20.43 37.60
CA ASN A 803 -46.80 21.69 36.90
C ASN A 803 -47.94 22.42 37.62
N GLN A 804 -47.71 23.56 38.32
CA GLN A 804 -48.79 24.51 38.63
C GLN A 804 -48.38 25.90 39.18
N LEU A 805 -49.19 26.88 38.77
CA LEU A 805 -49.51 28.18 39.41
C LEU A 805 -48.58 29.41 39.22
N ALA A 806 -49.04 30.27 38.31
CA ALA A 806 -49.13 31.74 38.39
C ALA A 806 -47.84 32.57 38.57
N GLY A 807 -47.67 33.73 37.92
CA GLY A 807 -48.60 34.53 37.13
C GLY A 807 -48.67 35.97 37.67
N ALA A 808 -48.70 36.96 36.76
CA ALA A 808 -48.73 38.41 37.02
C ALA A 808 -47.40 39.04 37.55
N LYS A 809 -47.06 40.31 37.28
CA LYS A 809 -47.58 41.34 36.34
C LYS A 809 -46.67 42.60 36.40
N PHE A 810 -46.61 43.37 35.30
CA PHE A 810 -46.24 44.82 35.24
C PHE A 810 -44.79 45.22 35.67
N ALA A 811 -44.20 46.34 35.20
CA ALA A 811 -44.57 47.32 34.18
C ALA A 811 -43.34 48.09 33.62
N THR A 812 -43.56 48.77 32.50
CA THR A 812 -42.76 49.84 31.87
C THR A 812 -42.34 50.98 32.82
N SER A 813 -41.23 51.70 32.55
CA SER A 813 -41.28 53.05 31.91
C SER A 813 -39.95 53.88 31.89
N THR A 814 -39.52 54.29 30.69
CA THR A 814 -39.09 55.66 30.27
C THR A 814 -37.94 56.49 30.90
N ILE A 815 -37.04 56.96 30.00
CA ILE A 815 -36.70 58.38 29.66
C ILE A 815 -35.41 59.07 30.21
N ALA A 816 -34.68 59.70 29.26
CA ALA A 816 -33.80 60.90 29.34
C ALA A 816 -32.42 60.82 30.07
N SER A 817 -31.40 61.63 29.75
CA SER A 817 -31.09 62.48 28.56
C SER A 817 -29.71 63.18 28.71
N GLY A 818 -29.08 63.60 27.60
CA GLY A 818 -27.96 64.59 27.57
C GLY A 818 -26.81 64.10 26.66
N GLN A 819 -26.63 64.60 25.42
CA GLN A 819 -26.02 65.89 25.02
C GLN A 819 -24.64 66.12 25.70
N PHE A 820 -23.54 66.42 24.99
CA PHE A 820 -23.37 67.64 24.18
C PHE A 820 -22.22 67.55 23.09
N TRP A 821 -22.56 67.78 21.80
CA TRP A 821 -21.78 68.48 20.73
C TRP A 821 -20.37 67.97 20.29
N HIS A 822 -19.72 68.39 19.17
CA HIS A 822 -19.86 69.60 18.32
C HIS A 822 -19.37 69.41 16.84
N ARG A 823 -20.14 69.90 15.84
CA ARG A 823 -19.80 70.34 14.44
C ARG A 823 -19.17 69.37 13.40
N HIS A 824 -19.77 69.20 12.21
CA HIS A 824 -19.82 70.07 10.99
C HIS A 824 -18.48 70.09 10.20
N VAL A 825 -18.40 70.07 8.85
CA VAL A 825 -19.22 70.63 7.74
C VAL A 825 -19.16 69.65 6.53
N THR A 826 -20.24 69.19 5.86
CA THR A 826 -21.01 69.77 4.71
C THR A 826 -20.15 70.16 3.46
N GLN A 827 -20.56 70.19 2.18
CA GLN A 827 -21.80 69.87 1.43
C GLN A 827 -21.50 69.86 -0.10
N THR A 828 -22.27 69.08 -0.91
CA THR A 828 -22.69 69.33 -2.32
C THR A 828 -21.73 69.85 -3.42
N LEU A 829 -21.82 69.29 -4.64
CA LEU A 829 -22.61 69.87 -5.76
C LEU A 829 -22.58 68.99 -7.04
N ALA A 830 -23.66 69.05 -7.83
CA ALA A 830 -23.79 68.57 -9.23
C ALA A 830 -24.21 69.80 -10.11
N PRO A 831 -24.60 69.73 -11.41
CA PRO A 831 -24.58 68.64 -12.42
C PRO A 831 -24.13 69.09 -13.86
N SER A 832 -24.38 68.25 -14.89
CA SER A 832 -24.46 68.54 -16.37
C SER A 832 -23.12 68.70 -17.14
N THR A 833 -22.96 68.35 -18.44
CA THR A 833 -23.90 68.24 -19.59
C THR A 833 -23.57 67.10 -20.60
N GLU A 834 -24.61 66.63 -21.30
CA GLU A 834 -24.63 65.75 -22.50
C GLU A 834 -24.37 66.57 -23.83
N PRO A 835 -24.44 66.06 -25.11
CA PRO A 835 -25.22 64.90 -25.61
C PRO A 835 -24.65 64.02 -26.76
N THR A 836 -25.49 63.02 -27.12
CA THR A 836 -25.63 62.22 -28.38
C THR A 836 -24.93 60.84 -28.48
N ALA A 837 -25.53 59.81 -29.10
CA ALA A 837 -26.95 59.53 -29.43
C ALA A 837 -27.20 58.07 -29.91
N THR A 838 -28.41 57.53 -29.61
CA THR A 838 -29.12 56.39 -30.27
C THR A 838 -28.46 54.98 -30.29
N ALA A 839 -29.15 53.85 -30.00
CA ALA A 839 -30.59 53.60 -29.80
C ALA A 839 -30.91 52.38 -28.89
N THR A 840 -32.06 52.42 -28.20
CA THR A 840 -32.99 51.31 -27.78
C THR A 840 -32.44 49.97 -27.23
N GLY A 841 -32.88 49.42 -26.08
CA GLY A 841 -33.75 49.95 -25.01
C GLY A 841 -34.42 48.89 -24.12
N ARG A 842 -34.37 49.12 -22.78
CA ARG A 842 -35.19 48.57 -21.66
C ARG A 842 -34.94 47.17 -21.07
N GLN A 843 -34.99 47.14 -19.74
CA GLN A 843 -35.00 45.99 -18.83
C GLN A 843 -36.41 45.45 -18.54
N SER A 844 -36.41 44.18 -18.11
CA SER A 844 -37.19 43.52 -17.04
C SER A 844 -38.71 43.29 -17.12
N ALA A 845 -39.08 42.20 -16.40
CA ALA A 845 -40.39 41.71 -15.97
C ALA A 845 -41.17 40.73 -16.88
N LEU A 846 -41.20 39.48 -16.38
CA LEU A 846 -42.33 38.54 -16.34
C LEU A 846 -42.78 37.77 -17.62
N ASP A 847 -43.20 36.52 -17.33
CA ASP A 847 -44.20 35.71 -18.05
C ASP A 847 -43.94 35.26 -19.51
N ARG A 848 -43.45 34.03 -19.69
CA ARG A 848 -44.30 32.81 -19.85
C ARG A 848 -43.57 31.61 -20.46
N ILE A 849 -43.45 30.55 -19.67
CA ILE A 849 -43.43 29.17 -20.19
C ILE A 849 -44.85 28.82 -20.64
N VAL A 850 -45.01 28.35 -21.87
CA VAL A 850 -46.31 27.83 -22.37
C VAL A 850 -46.40 26.34 -22.05
N LEU A 851 -47.03 26.02 -20.91
CA LEU A 851 -47.58 24.69 -20.68
C LEU A 851 -48.97 24.61 -21.33
N ASN A 852 -49.16 23.65 -22.23
CA ASN A 852 -50.47 23.25 -22.73
C ASN A 852 -50.74 21.76 -22.41
N THR A 853 -50.87 21.51 -21.11
CA THR A 853 -51.96 20.77 -20.46
C THR A 853 -52.37 19.37 -20.94
N GLY A 854 -52.13 18.41 -20.05
CA GLY A 854 -52.88 17.16 -19.86
C GLY A 854 -52.14 16.34 -18.79
N SER A 855 -52.62 16.13 -17.55
CA SER A 855 -53.99 16.14 -17.04
C SER A 855 -54.09 16.71 -15.59
N GLN A 856 -55.31 16.72 -15.01
CA GLN A 856 -55.66 17.39 -13.74
C GLN A 856 -54.92 16.87 -12.47
N PRO A 857 -54.70 17.72 -11.44
CA PRO A 857 -54.11 17.33 -10.17
C PRO A 857 -55.11 16.66 -9.20
N LEU A 858 -54.61 15.79 -8.33
CA LEU A 858 -55.37 15.17 -7.23
C LEU A 858 -55.55 16.14 -6.04
N PRO A 859 -56.69 16.12 -5.31
CA PRO A 859 -56.94 17.05 -4.21
C PRO A 859 -56.21 16.68 -2.91
N ILE A 860 -55.85 17.72 -2.15
CA ILE A 860 -55.08 17.68 -0.88
C ILE A 860 -55.73 16.82 0.24
N SER A 861 -56.97 16.36 0.08
CA SER A 861 -57.67 15.47 1.02
C SER A 861 -57.16 14.01 1.05
N LYS A 862 -56.00 13.70 0.48
CA LYS A 862 -55.37 12.37 0.53
C LYS A 862 -54.01 12.28 1.22
N LEU A 863 -53.31 13.40 1.50
CA LEU A 863 -52.08 13.34 2.32
C LEU A 863 -52.36 13.04 3.79
N ALA A 864 -53.52 13.46 4.31
CA ALA A 864 -53.90 13.25 5.72
C ALA A 864 -54.24 11.79 6.10
N ALA A 865 -54.21 10.84 5.14
CA ALA A 865 -54.52 9.42 5.38
C ALA A 865 -53.31 8.49 5.24
N GLN A 866 -52.11 9.04 5.03
CA GLN A 866 -50.84 8.30 5.02
C GLN A 866 -50.10 8.47 6.35
N VAL A 867 -50.06 9.69 6.91
CA VAL A 867 -49.42 9.97 8.20
C VAL A 867 -50.05 9.16 9.34
N THR A 868 -51.39 9.00 9.37
CA THR A 868 -52.09 8.22 10.42
C THR A 868 -51.92 6.70 10.28
N ARG A 869 -51.28 6.19 9.22
CA ARG A 869 -50.98 4.75 9.09
C ARG A 869 -49.57 4.40 9.57
N ASN A 870 -48.60 5.29 9.39
CA ASN A 870 -47.23 5.04 9.88
C ASN A 870 -47.14 5.13 11.42
N THR A 871 -48.00 5.89 12.10
CA THR A 871 -48.04 5.90 13.58
C THR A 871 -48.60 4.59 14.16
N ALA A 872 -49.45 3.87 13.43
CA ALA A 872 -50.11 2.66 13.91
C ALA A 872 -49.28 1.37 13.73
N GLN A 873 -48.14 1.41 13.00
CA GLN A 873 -47.20 0.28 12.89
C GLN A 873 -46.02 0.37 13.86
N ILE A 874 -45.78 1.53 14.48
CA ILE A 874 -44.71 1.71 15.48
C ILE A 874 -45.19 1.21 16.86
N ASP A 875 -46.47 1.44 17.22
CA ASP A 875 -47.05 0.98 18.48
C ASP A 875 -47.17 -0.56 18.58
N ASP A 876 -47.23 -1.27 17.45
CA ASP A 876 -47.32 -2.75 17.42
C ASP A 876 -45.94 -3.42 17.60
N TYR A 877 -44.85 -2.74 17.22
CA TYR A 877 -43.47 -3.22 17.36
C TYR A 877 -43.00 -3.27 18.83
N PHE A 878 -43.49 -2.34 19.66
CA PHE A 878 -43.18 -2.32 21.10
C PHE A 878 -44.02 -3.31 21.94
N ALA A 879 -45.04 -3.94 21.35
CA ALA A 879 -45.91 -4.88 22.07
C ALA A 879 -45.38 -6.33 22.11
N THR A 880 -44.36 -6.66 21.30
CA THR A 880 -43.88 -8.06 21.13
C THR A 880 -42.54 -8.39 21.80
N MET A 881 -41.84 -7.43 22.41
CA MET A 881 -40.54 -7.69 23.07
C MET A 881 -40.59 -8.25 24.50
N ASP A 882 -41.78 -8.42 25.10
CA ASP A 882 -41.90 -8.73 26.55
C ASP A 882 -42.10 -10.23 26.87
N GLN A 883 -41.69 -11.16 25.98
CA GLN A 883 -41.69 -12.61 26.25
C GLN A 883 -40.51 -13.39 25.64
N ASN A 884 -39.26 -13.14 26.07
CA ASN A 884 -38.25 -14.21 26.11
C ASN A 884 -37.12 -13.96 27.14
N PRO A 885 -37.09 -14.66 28.28
CA PRO A 885 -36.01 -14.53 29.26
C PRO A 885 -34.99 -15.67 29.12
N LEU A 886 -33.87 -15.46 28.41
CA LEU A 886 -32.60 -16.20 28.60
C LEU A 886 -31.46 -15.70 27.68
N ALA A 887 -30.81 -14.59 28.06
CA ALA A 887 -29.40 -14.33 27.74
C ALA A 887 -28.87 -13.23 28.67
N ARG A 888 -27.78 -13.52 29.40
CA ARG A 888 -26.92 -12.51 30.04
C ARG A 888 -25.47 -12.79 29.61
N PRO A 889 -24.64 -11.75 29.48
CA PRO A 889 -23.35 -11.85 28.80
C PRO A 889 -22.27 -12.50 29.67
N ILE A 890 -21.20 -12.92 29.01
CA ILE A 890 -19.89 -13.11 29.64
C ILE A 890 -18.92 -12.14 28.95
N LEU A 891 -18.07 -11.55 29.79
CA LEU A 891 -16.95 -10.64 29.53
C LEU A 891 -16.13 -10.96 28.28
#